data_AF-A0A960QDU0-F1
#
_entry.id   AF-A0A960QDU0-F1
#
_cell.length_a   1.000
_cell.length_b   1.000
_cell.length_c   1.000
_cell.angle_alpha   90.00
_cell.angle_beta   90.00
_cell.angle_gamma   90.00
#
_symmetry.space_group_name_H-M   'P 1'
#
loop_
_entity.id
_entity.type
_entity.pdbx_description
1 polymer ?
#
loop_
_entity_poly.entity_id
_entity_poly.type
_entity_poly.pdbx_seq_one_letter_code
_entity_poly.pdbx_strand_id
1 'polypeptide(L)'
;MRALLILLLPALVHAQFLSRIEKPDYLVCPHAQSQERWLNTSLDAESLHTYDQLELILNVSVQDGDSPMVATATIKLVARDDLAEIPFNAEGLEISDVRVNTLSVGYSHAADTLRVLRAVAQSETVDVAVDYSVQPKLDWNDTGFQTGWQHCYTFSEPFGARQWYPCWDQPSDKFSRIETFVHMPEGWSAAANGTRFLQSTDGPGRVYEGYITDAPTSTYLVMFAAGNFSTHIFDDGPVQYRYYAWPRSDSAQAEYDWERTPQMVELYSGLFGDYPFWDYGMVMTDIFGGWGAMEHQTFTTYGFHLVDSTRNFEPIVAHELGHQWFGDHLSPVDFRNMWLNEGFATYCGVLWLEHLGGDSALNSEMHGQAELCISEELDNPPSYSVYDPPMERIFGVNVYFKGAWVLHMLREQLLGDSLFFEVLRDYVATFGGGNVDTEDLINVINDHYSGPNVHWFFDQWVYGMGLPVIMVDLQPDPGEAVLRVSVSQLQTTSGYFSFPLVVEQGAGQDMTTDTVWVEAEPSSERLLALHSLQARLAENQIALFEEIPNAIESPGELPTVFTLGNAYPNPFNPSVTIPFTLGKTAQVTVDLFDITGRRVATILDRKMVAGNHSINYQAPSTLAAGVYLLRAESSGHFQTQKLLLLK
;
A
#
# COMPACT_ATOMS: atom_id res chain seq x y z
N MET A 1 39.00 19.53 -27.96
CA MET A 1 37.98 20.11 -28.85
C MET A 1 36.86 19.14 -29.29
N ARG A 2 36.85 17.85 -28.88
CA ARG A 2 35.74 16.90 -29.14
C ARG A 2 34.90 16.50 -27.90
N ALA A 3 35.23 17.01 -26.72
CA ALA A 3 34.52 16.74 -25.47
C ALA A 3 33.45 17.79 -25.10
N LEU A 4 33.32 18.88 -25.89
CA LEU A 4 32.36 19.96 -25.64
C LEU A 4 31.03 19.82 -26.41
N LEU A 5 30.89 18.78 -27.25
CA LEU A 5 29.69 18.59 -28.08
C LEU A 5 28.64 17.65 -27.47
N ILE A 6 28.96 16.93 -26.39
CA ILE A 6 28.04 15.96 -25.78
C ILE A 6 27.12 16.62 -24.71
N LEU A 7 27.46 17.81 -24.20
CA LEU A 7 26.66 18.53 -23.20
C LEU A 7 25.66 19.55 -23.80
N LEU A 8 25.68 19.79 -25.12
CA LEU A 8 24.81 20.78 -25.77
C LEU A 8 23.69 20.16 -26.64
N LEU A 9 23.78 18.86 -26.95
CA LEU A 9 22.72 18.17 -27.70
C LEU A 9 21.39 18.04 -26.90
N PRO A 10 21.38 17.77 -25.58
CA PRO A 10 20.12 17.67 -24.83
C PRO A 10 19.35 19.00 -24.82
N ALA A 11 20.04 20.13 -24.57
CA ALA A 11 19.41 21.46 -24.53
C ALA A 11 18.85 21.92 -25.90
N LEU A 12 19.50 21.56 -27.01
CA LEU A 12 19.03 21.88 -28.36
C LEU A 12 17.89 20.96 -28.84
N VAL A 13 17.89 19.69 -28.43
CA VAL A 13 16.79 18.76 -28.68
C VAL A 13 15.56 19.12 -27.83
N HIS A 14 15.77 19.57 -26.59
CA HIS A 14 14.73 20.05 -25.68
C HIS A 14 14.02 21.31 -26.19
N ALA A 15 14.78 22.33 -26.65
CA ALA A 15 14.22 23.52 -27.27
C ALA A 15 13.50 23.21 -28.61
N GLN A 16 13.99 22.22 -29.37
CA GLN A 16 13.32 21.76 -30.59
C GLN A 16 12.05 20.96 -30.30
N PHE A 17 11.99 20.18 -29.23
CA PHE A 17 10.79 19.45 -28.79
C PHE A 17 9.68 20.41 -28.36
N LEU A 18 9.98 21.40 -27.52
CA LEU A 18 9.04 22.48 -27.14
C LEU A 18 8.53 23.26 -28.36
N SER A 19 9.37 23.45 -29.39
CA SER A 19 8.99 24.15 -30.63
C SER A 19 8.21 23.29 -31.65
N ARG A 20 8.21 21.96 -31.49
CA ARG A 20 7.52 21.00 -32.38
C ARG A 20 6.15 20.58 -31.86
N ILE A 21 5.74 21.10 -30.71
CA ILE A 21 4.32 21.21 -30.35
C ILE A 21 3.72 22.28 -31.29
N GLU A 22 3.54 21.95 -32.57
CA GLU A 22 2.44 22.53 -33.33
C GLU A 22 1.20 22.13 -32.55
N LYS A 23 0.63 23.06 -31.78
CA LYS A 23 -0.72 22.92 -31.21
C LYS A 23 -1.64 22.63 -32.39
N PRO A 24 -2.08 21.38 -32.61
CA PRO A 24 -3.03 21.14 -33.68
C PRO A 24 -4.35 21.73 -33.20
N ASP A 25 -5.06 22.40 -34.10
CA ASP A 25 -6.45 22.84 -33.89
C ASP A 25 -7.36 21.60 -33.73
N TYR A 26 -7.27 20.93 -32.60
CA TYR A 26 -8.31 20.07 -32.09
C TYR A 26 -8.98 20.81 -30.94
N LEU A 27 -10.30 20.99 -31.11
CA LEU A 27 -11.28 21.29 -30.07
C LEU A 27 -10.73 20.99 -28.68
N VAL A 28 -10.64 22.03 -27.84
CA VAL A 28 -10.19 22.02 -26.44
C VAL A 28 -10.28 20.62 -25.84
N CYS A 29 -9.17 19.89 -25.94
CA CYS A 29 -9.05 18.54 -25.43
C CYS A 29 -8.91 18.65 -23.91
N PRO A 30 -9.51 17.74 -23.11
CA PRO A 30 -9.23 17.63 -21.67
C PRO A 30 -7.71 17.63 -21.34
N HIS A 31 -6.86 17.26 -22.30
CA HIS A 31 -5.39 17.37 -22.29
C HIS A 31 -4.82 18.76 -21.94
N ALA A 32 -5.47 19.86 -22.31
CA ALA A 32 -4.99 21.20 -21.94
C ALA A 32 -5.26 21.51 -20.45
N GLN A 33 -6.30 20.90 -19.88
CA GLN A 33 -6.72 21.14 -18.50
C GLN A 33 -5.83 20.43 -17.48
N SER A 34 -5.26 19.26 -17.80
CA SER A 34 -4.30 18.59 -16.91
C SER A 34 -2.96 19.33 -16.86
N GLN A 35 -2.42 19.80 -17.99
CA GLN A 35 -1.24 20.69 -17.98
C GLN A 35 -1.54 22.05 -17.34
N GLU A 36 -2.69 22.67 -17.61
CA GLU A 36 -3.09 23.93 -16.95
C GLU A 36 -3.29 23.76 -15.44
N ARG A 37 -3.65 22.56 -14.96
CA ARG A 37 -3.76 22.24 -13.52
C ARG A 37 -2.40 22.38 -12.84
N TRP A 38 -1.35 21.84 -13.46
CA TRP A 38 0.03 21.88 -12.95
C TRP A 38 0.75 23.21 -13.17
N LEU A 39 0.40 23.92 -14.25
CA LEU A 39 1.00 25.21 -14.59
C LEU A 39 0.42 26.40 -13.78
N ASN A 40 -0.76 26.24 -13.16
CA ASN A 40 -1.45 27.31 -12.43
C ASN A 40 -1.58 27.07 -10.91
N THR A 41 -1.17 25.93 -10.38
CA THR A 41 -1.07 25.74 -8.93
C THR A 41 0.17 26.48 -8.43
N SER A 42 -0.03 27.50 -7.61
CA SER A 42 1.04 27.93 -6.70
C SER A 42 1.22 26.81 -5.69
N LEU A 43 2.01 25.81 -6.07
CA LEU A 43 2.55 24.84 -5.14
C LEU A 43 3.54 25.61 -4.26
N ASP A 44 3.01 26.35 -3.28
CA ASP A 44 3.66 26.32 -1.98
C ASP A 44 3.50 24.87 -1.50
N ALA A 45 4.26 23.97 -2.09
CA ALA A 45 4.53 22.68 -1.48
C ALA A 45 5.09 23.06 -0.11
N GLU A 46 4.50 22.51 0.93
CA GLU A 46 4.89 22.73 2.31
C GLU A 46 6.28 22.15 2.58
N SER A 47 7.33 22.58 1.87
CA SER A 47 8.69 22.33 2.28
C SER A 47 8.87 22.99 3.66
N LEU A 48 8.81 22.20 4.71
CA LEU A 48 8.94 22.67 6.09
C LEU A 48 10.38 23.07 6.44
N HIS A 49 11.26 23.21 5.44
CA HIS A 49 12.68 23.46 5.63
C HIS A 49 13.16 24.72 4.90
N THR A 50 14.47 24.96 4.99
CA THR A 50 15.09 26.25 4.68
C THR A 50 15.20 26.57 3.18
N TYR A 51 14.86 25.62 2.30
CA TYR A 51 14.77 25.82 0.85
C TYR A 51 13.70 24.92 0.24
N ASP A 52 13.41 25.08 -1.04
CA ASP A 52 12.43 24.29 -1.77
C ASP A 52 13.08 23.69 -3.02
N GLN A 53 12.90 22.39 -3.23
CA GLN A 53 13.45 21.69 -4.39
C GLN A 53 12.43 21.68 -5.54
N LEU A 54 12.72 22.45 -6.60
CA LEU A 54 11.76 22.69 -7.67
C LEU A 54 11.82 21.67 -8.79
N GLU A 55 13.02 21.40 -9.31
CA GLU A 55 13.20 20.55 -10.50
C GLU A 55 14.38 19.61 -10.28
N LEU A 56 14.25 18.37 -10.77
CA LEU A 56 15.31 17.36 -10.75
C LEU A 56 15.64 16.92 -12.17
N ILE A 57 16.92 17.00 -12.55
CA ILE A 57 17.44 16.39 -13.77
C ILE A 57 18.46 15.33 -13.37
N LEU A 58 18.13 14.07 -13.69
CA LEU A 58 18.99 12.91 -13.47
C LEU A 58 19.61 12.46 -14.79
N ASN A 59 20.93 12.46 -14.87
CA ASN A 59 21.66 11.77 -15.92
C ASN A 59 22.37 10.57 -15.31
N VAL A 60 21.89 9.36 -15.57
CA VAL A 60 22.40 8.12 -14.99
C VAL A 60 23.06 7.25 -16.04
N SER A 61 24.19 6.64 -15.70
CA SER A 61 24.86 5.64 -16.53
C SER A 61 25.03 4.35 -15.74
N VAL A 62 24.49 3.29 -16.31
CA VAL A 62 24.52 1.93 -15.75
C VAL A 62 25.21 0.97 -16.70
N GLN A 63 25.66 -0.16 -16.16
CA GLN A 63 26.26 -1.28 -16.89
C GLN A 63 25.63 -2.58 -16.39
N ASP A 64 25.85 -3.68 -17.12
CA ASP A 64 25.45 -5.01 -16.67
C ASP A 64 26.31 -5.48 -15.48
N GLY A 65 25.74 -6.35 -14.65
CA GLY A 65 26.30 -6.83 -13.39
C GLY A 65 26.34 -5.78 -12.27
N ASP A 66 27.07 -6.10 -11.20
CA ASP A 66 27.13 -5.29 -9.96
C ASP A 66 28.04 -4.06 -10.09
N SER A 67 27.97 -3.38 -11.24
CA SER A 67 28.75 -2.18 -11.53
C SER A 67 28.12 -0.96 -10.82
N PRO A 68 28.94 0.00 -10.37
CA PRO A 68 28.42 1.25 -9.81
C PRO A 68 27.60 2.01 -10.85
N MET A 69 26.51 2.65 -10.41
CA MET A 69 25.88 3.70 -11.20
C MET A 69 26.76 4.95 -11.13
N VAL A 70 26.99 5.59 -12.28
CA VAL A 70 27.61 6.92 -12.36
C VAL A 70 26.54 7.91 -12.76
N ALA A 71 26.40 9.01 -12.04
CA ALA A 71 25.31 9.94 -12.25
C ALA A 71 25.69 11.40 -12.06
N THR A 72 24.91 12.27 -12.70
CA THR A 72 24.82 13.69 -12.38
C THR A 72 23.37 13.98 -11.99
N ALA A 73 23.15 14.46 -10.76
CA ALA A 73 21.87 15.03 -10.35
C ALA A 73 21.97 16.55 -10.38
N THR A 74 21.09 17.22 -11.13
CA THR A 74 20.96 18.68 -11.12
C THR A 74 19.65 19.06 -10.48
N ILE A 75 19.71 19.78 -9.36
CA ILE A 75 18.54 20.19 -8.59
C ILE A 75 18.40 21.69 -8.71
N LYS A 76 17.29 22.16 -9.27
CA LYS A 76 16.89 23.56 -9.16
C LYS A 76 16.23 23.75 -7.82
N LEU A 77 16.68 24.73 -7.05
CA LEU A 77 16.09 25.06 -5.76
C LEU A 77 15.95 26.57 -5.56
N VAL A 78 15.03 26.95 -4.68
CA VAL A 78 14.89 28.33 -4.20
C VAL A 78 15.05 28.37 -2.69
N ALA A 79 15.89 29.28 -2.20
CA ALA A 79 16.10 29.42 -0.76
C ALA A 79 14.90 30.13 -0.11
N ARG A 80 14.36 29.54 0.97
CA ARG A 80 13.28 30.16 1.78
C ARG A 80 13.85 31.10 2.82
N ASP A 81 15.08 30.84 3.26
CA ASP A 81 15.87 31.66 4.19
C ASP A 81 17.27 31.96 3.62
N ASP A 82 18.03 32.84 4.28
CA ASP A 82 19.46 33.01 3.99
C ASP A 82 20.23 31.73 4.39
N LEU A 83 20.89 31.10 3.42
CA LEU A 83 21.68 29.90 3.62
C LEU A 83 23.18 30.21 3.61
N ALA A 84 23.91 29.76 4.63
CA ALA A 84 25.38 29.79 4.62
C ALA A 84 25.99 28.71 3.70
N GLU A 85 25.28 27.59 3.58
CA GLU A 85 25.59 26.41 2.78
C GLU A 85 24.27 25.70 2.43
N ILE A 86 24.28 24.88 1.39
CA ILE A 86 23.09 24.13 0.95
C ILE A 86 23.25 22.66 1.40
N PRO A 87 22.43 22.16 2.35
CA PRO A 87 22.52 20.77 2.79
C PRO A 87 21.58 19.85 2.00
N PHE A 88 22.08 18.70 1.53
CA PHE A 88 21.28 17.60 0.98
C PHE A 88 21.51 16.33 1.79
N ASN A 89 20.49 15.47 1.90
CA ASN A 89 20.69 14.07 2.24
C ASN A 89 21.40 13.38 1.07
N ALA A 90 22.45 12.65 1.37
CA ALA A 90 23.27 11.89 0.42
C ALA A 90 24.01 10.80 1.20
N GLU A 91 23.48 9.59 1.21
CA GLU A 91 24.03 8.45 1.95
C GLU A 91 24.72 7.47 0.99
N GLY A 92 26.00 7.18 1.21
CA GLY A 92 26.73 6.20 0.40
C GLY A 92 27.10 6.67 -1.02
N LEU A 93 26.84 7.93 -1.36
CA LEU A 93 27.24 8.54 -2.64
C LEU A 93 28.72 8.93 -2.60
N GLU A 94 29.49 8.51 -3.62
CA GLU A 94 30.87 8.98 -3.82
C GLU A 94 30.85 10.25 -4.69
N ILE A 95 30.91 11.41 -4.05
CA ILE A 95 30.85 12.72 -4.71
C ILE A 95 32.19 13.03 -5.38
N SER A 96 32.15 13.45 -6.65
CA SER A 96 33.33 13.77 -7.46
C SER A 96 33.45 15.25 -7.79
N ASP A 97 32.33 15.94 -8.07
CA ASP A 97 32.27 17.39 -8.26
C ASP A 97 30.91 17.94 -7.81
N VAL A 98 30.90 19.21 -7.40
CA VAL A 98 29.67 19.94 -7.10
C VAL A 98 29.76 21.31 -7.77
N ARG A 99 28.74 21.63 -8.56
CA ARG A 99 28.64 22.88 -9.33
C ARG A 99 27.38 23.62 -8.93
N VAL A 100 27.50 24.92 -8.63
CA VAL A 100 26.36 25.81 -8.49
C VAL A 100 26.26 26.66 -9.75
N ASN A 101 25.14 26.54 -10.44
CA ASN A 101 24.88 26.94 -11.81
C ASN A 101 25.87 26.25 -12.77
N THR A 102 27.02 26.88 -13.00
CA THR A 102 28.08 26.36 -13.88
C THR A 102 29.46 26.36 -13.24
N LEU A 103 29.57 26.80 -11.98
CA LEU A 103 30.85 27.01 -11.31
C LEU A 103 31.05 25.91 -10.26
N SER A 104 32.18 25.19 -10.35
CA SER A 104 32.57 24.25 -9.29
C SER A 104 32.79 25.00 -7.98
N VAL A 105 32.24 24.45 -6.90
CA VAL A 105 32.31 25.01 -5.55
C VAL A 105 32.89 23.98 -4.58
N GLY A 106 33.35 24.44 -3.42
CA GLY A 106 33.73 23.53 -2.35
C GLY A 106 32.49 22.81 -1.79
N TYR A 107 32.68 21.59 -1.33
CA TYR A 107 31.66 20.83 -0.60
C TYR A 107 32.31 20.06 0.55
N SER A 108 31.50 19.64 1.51
CA SER A 108 31.87 18.61 2.48
C SER A 108 30.80 17.54 2.51
N HIS A 109 31.21 16.28 2.57
CA HIS A 109 30.30 15.15 2.67
C HIS A 109 30.73 14.30 3.86
N ALA A 110 29.82 14.15 4.83
CA ALA A 110 30.08 13.41 6.05
C ALA A 110 28.79 12.70 6.49
N ALA A 111 28.93 11.42 6.87
CA ALA A 111 27.81 10.53 7.14
C ALA A 111 26.81 10.49 5.97
N ASP A 112 25.61 11.04 6.18
CA ASP A 112 24.47 11.04 5.27
C ASP A 112 24.16 12.42 4.70
N THR A 113 25.04 13.41 4.91
CA THR A 113 24.76 14.81 4.56
C THR A 113 25.85 15.40 3.67
N LEU A 114 25.45 15.85 2.47
CA LEU A 114 26.25 16.68 1.58
C LEU A 114 26.00 18.16 1.86
N ARG A 115 27.06 18.91 2.18
CA ARG A 115 26.99 20.37 2.37
C ARG A 115 27.72 21.06 1.24
N VAL A 116 26.98 21.79 0.42
CA VAL A 116 27.53 22.61 -0.67
C VAL A 116 27.96 23.96 -0.08
N LEU A 117 29.26 24.25 -0.09
CA LEU A 117 29.85 25.43 0.57
C LEU A 117 29.68 26.68 -0.28
N ARG A 118 28.42 27.02 -0.55
CA ARG A 118 27.99 28.20 -1.27
C ARG A 118 26.84 28.85 -0.51
N ALA A 119 27.05 30.09 -0.09
CA ALA A 119 25.98 30.91 0.47
C ALA A 119 24.97 31.28 -0.62
N VAL A 120 23.68 31.23 -0.27
CA VAL A 120 22.52 31.53 -1.12
C VAL A 120 21.61 32.46 -0.32
N ALA A 121 21.25 33.61 -0.89
CA ALA A 121 20.38 34.56 -0.21
C ALA A 121 18.92 34.08 -0.23
N GLN A 122 18.11 34.53 0.72
CA GLN A 122 16.66 34.31 0.69
C GLN A 122 16.07 34.70 -0.67
N SER A 123 15.19 33.84 -1.20
CA SER A 123 14.56 33.94 -2.52
C SER A 123 15.50 33.85 -3.73
N GLU A 124 16.80 33.57 -3.53
CA GLU A 124 17.70 33.24 -4.64
C GLU A 124 17.40 31.82 -5.15
N THR A 125 17.26 31.70 -6.47
CA THR A 125 17.14 30.42 -7.17
C THR A 125 18.48 30.02 -7.75
N VAL A 126 18.90 28.78 -7.52
CA VAL A 126 20.15 28.23 -8.04
C VAL A 126 19.95 26.82 -8.59
N ASP A 127 20.77 26.44 -9.57
CA ASP A 127 20.89 25.04 -10.01
C ASP A 127 22.10 24.40 -9.33
N VAL A 128 21.93 23.30 -8.60
CA VAL A 128 23.03 22.56 -7.98
C VAL A 128 23.22 21.25 -8.72
N ALA A 129 24.32 21.12 -9.45
CA ALA A 129 24.71 19.87 -10.11
C ALA A 129 25.74 19.12 -9.26
N VAL A 130 25.45 17.85 -8.97
CA VAL A 130 26.30 16.95 -8.20
C VAL A 130 26.69 15.78 -9.09
N ASP A 131 28.00 15.60 -9.32
CA ASP A 131 28.55 14.47 -10.07
C ASP A 131 29.02 13.41 -9.09
N TYR A 132 28.50 12.18 -9.17
CA TYR A 132 28.74 11.14 -8.18
C TYR A 132 28.68 9.72 -8.75
N SER A 133 29.10 8.74 -7.95
CA SER A 133 28.80 7.33 -8.19
C SER A 133 28.22 6.66 -6.95
N VAL A 134 27.44 5.59 -7.16
CA VAL A 134 26.85 4.80 -6.08
C VAL A 134 27.05 3.31 -6.35
N GLN A 135 27.45 2.58 -5.32
CA GLN A 135 27.54 1.11 -5.37
C GLN A 135 26.14 0.51 -5.27
N PRO A 136 25.83 -0.55 -6.02
CA PRO A 136 24.55 -1.22 -5.87
C PRO A 136 24.44 -1.87 -4.49
N LYS A 137 23.22 -1.88 -3.96
CA LYS A 137 22.81 -2.79 -2.90
C LYS A 137 22.53 -4.15 -3.50
N LEU A 138 22.83 -5.21 -2.74
CA LEU A 138 22.64 -6.60 -3.15
C LEU A 138 21.64 -7.34 -2.27
N ASP A 139 21.21 -6.73 -1.17
CA ASP A 139 20.05 -7.20 -0.41
C ASP A 139 18.81 -6.55 -1.02
N TRP A 140 17.90 -7.38 -1.50
CA TRP A 140 16.65 -6.95 -2.14
C TRP A 140 15.65 -6.31 -1.16
N ASN A 141 15.94 -6.33 0.15
CA ASN A 141 15.20 -5.58 1.16
C ASN A 141 15.81 -4.20 1.46
N ASP A 142 17.02 -3.91 0.96
CA ASP A 142 17.61 -2.57 1.10
C ASP A 142 16.94 -1.58 0.13
N THR A 143 16.96 -0.31 0.50
CA THR A 143 16.60 0.79 -0.39
C THR A 143 17.81 1.29 -1.19
N GLY A 144 17.58 2.18 -2.15
CA GLY A 144 18.59 2.77 -3.02
C GLY A 144 18.67 2.12 -4.40
N PHE A 145 19.88 2.15 -4.97
CA PHE A 145 20.17 1.57 -6.28
C PHE A 145 20.45 0.06 -6.15
N GLN A 146 19.69 -0.75 -6.89
CA GLN A 146 19.73 -2.21 -6.89
C GLN A 146 20.19 -2.74 -8.25
N THR A 147 20.95 -3.84 -8.24
CA THR A 147 21.34 -4.57 -9.46
C THR A 147 20.98 -6.04 -9.34
N GLY A 148 20.54 -6.61 -10.46
CA GLY A 148 20.29 -8.04 -10.58
C GLY A 148 20.82 -8.59 -11.89
N TRP A 149 20.45 -9.83 -12.22
CA TRP A 149 20.88 -10.44 -13.47
C TRP A 149 20.24 -9.70 -14.66
N GLN A 150 21.06 -9.05 -15.50
CA GLN A 150 20.66 -8.31 -16.70
C GLN A 150 19.67 -7.16 -16.50
N HIS A 151 19.62 -6.59 -15.29
CA HIS A 151 18.81 -5.42 -15.00
C HIS A 151 19.30 -4.68 -13.75
N CYS A 152 18.80 -3.46 -13.56
CA CYS A 152 18.97 -2.65 -12.37
C CYS A 152 17.70 -1.81 -12.16
N TYR A 153 17.46 -1.37 -10.92
CA TYR A 153 16.32 -0.54 -10.55
C TYR A 153 16.61 0.26 -9.29
N THR A 154 15.71 1.16 -8.93
CA THR A 154 15.75 1.94 -7.69
C THR A 154 14.55 1.62 -6.83
N PHE A 155 14.71 1.66 -5.51
CA PHE A 155 13.63 1.56 -4.53
C PHE A 155 13.90 2.57 -3.42
N SER A 156 12.98 3.51 -3.17
CA SER A 156 13.28 4.68 -2.34
C SER A 156 12.39 4.82 -1.10
N GLU A 157 11.34 4.03 -0.93
CA GLU A 157 10.48 4.17 0.24
C GLU A 157 11.08 3.49 1.49
N PRO A 158 11.07 4.10 2.69
CA PRO A 158 10.56 5.44 3.00
C PRO A 158 11.58 6.56 2.75
N PHE A 159 12.87 6.31 3.01
CA PHE A 159 13.93 7.33 3.01
C PHE A 159 15.16 6.89 2.21
N GLY A 160 14.92 6.14 1.15
CA GLY A 160 15.92 5.52 0.28
C GLY A 160 16.36 6.39 -0.90
N ALA A 161 15.65 7.48 -1.20
CA ALA A 161 16.02 8.39 -2.29
C ALA A 161 17.44 8.93 -2.10
N ARG A 162 17.77 9.33 -0.85
CA ARG A 162 19.11 9.78 -0.44
C ARG A 162 20.23 8.77 -0.71
N GLN A 163 19.91 7.50 -0.93
CA GLN A 163 20.87 6.43 -1.15
C GLN A 163 21.26 6.26 -2.61
N TRP A 164 20.65 6.99 -3.54
CA TRP A 164 21.02 6.94 -4.97
C TRP A 164 20.96 8.28 -5.70
N TYR A 165 20.38 9.33 -5.12
CA TYR A 165 20.55 10.71 -5.56
C TYR A 165 20.49 11.70 -4.38
N PRO A 166 21.22 12.83 -4.44
CA PRO A 166 21.13 13.84 -3.40
C PRO A 166 19.76 14.52 -3.44
N CYS A 167 19.12 14.71 -2.29
CA CYS A 167 17.88 15.48 -2.16
C CYS A 167 17.66 15.86 -0.69
N TRP A 168 16.72 16.76 -0.41
CA TRP A 168 16.08 16.77 0.91
C TRP A 168 15.00 15.69 0.92
N ASP A 169 15.31 14.58 1.56
CA ASP A 169 14.57 13.34 1.40
C ASP A 169 13.43 13.25 2.43
N GLN A 170 12.34 13.94 2.11
CA GLN A 170 11.10 13.97 2.85
C GLN A 170 9.91 13.90 1.89
N PRO A 171 8.82 13.18 2.24
CA PRO A 171 7.66 13.04 1.37
C PRO A 171 7.04 14.36 0.91
N SER A 172 7.11 15.39 1.77
CA SER A 172 6.52 16.71 1.54
C SER A 172 7.27 17.58 0.52
N ASP A 173 8.54 17.30 0.25
CA ASP A 173 9.38 18.13 -0.62
C ASP A 173 9.35 17.63 -2.06
N LYS A 174 8.20 17.83 -2.73
CA LYS A 174 7.96 17.35 -4.09
C LYS A 174 8.74 18.17 -5.13
N PHE A 175 9.33 17.48 -6.09
CA PHE A 175 9.77 18.13 -7.33
C PHE A 175 8.57 18.45 -8.21
N SER A 176 8.45 19.70 -8.66
CA SER A 176 7.44 20.12 -9.65
C SER A 176 7.70 19.54 -11.05
N ARG A 177 8.94 19.14 -11.33
CA ARG A 177 9.35 18.54 -12.60
C ARG A 177 10.53 17.60 -12.42
N ILE A 178 10.50 16.48 -13.13
CA ILE A 178 11.61 15.52 -13.20
C ILE A 178 11.94 15.23 -14.66
N GLU A 179 13.23 15.26 -14.98
CA GLU A 179 13.79 14.71 -16.21
C GLU A 179 14.79 13.61 -15.87
N THR A 180 14.60 12.42 -16.43
CA THR A 180 15.50 11.28 -16.23
C THR A 180 16.06 10.82 -17.55
N PHE A 181 17.38 10.70 -17.59
CA PHE A 181 18.15 10.30 -18.75
C PHE A 181 18.98 9.06 -18.42
N VAL A 182 18.66 7.93 -19.05
CA VAL A 182 19.27 6.63 -18.75
C VAL A 182 20.21 6.21 -19.86
N HIS A 183 21.50 6.11 -19.55
CA HIS A 183 22.54 5.57 -20.42
C HIS A 183 22.84 4.12 -20.05
N MET A 184 22.56 3.19 -20.97
CA MET A 184 22.56 1.75 -20.70
C MET A 184 23.22 0.92 -21.81
N PRO A 185 23.54 -0.37 -21.57
CA PRO A 185 24.02 -1.29 -22.59
C PRO A 185 23.09 -1.44 -23.81
N GLU A 186 23.65 -1.81 -24.95
CA GLU A 186 22.85 -2.16 -26.14
C GLU A 186 21.95 -3.38 -25.90
N GLY A 187 20.70 -3.30 -26.37
CA GLY A 187 19.68 -4.32 -26.15
C GLY A 187 18.88 -4.17 -24.86
N TRP A 188 19.22 -3.20 -24.00
CA TRP A 188 18.40 -2.83 -22.85
C TRP A 188 17.38 -1.74 -23.23
N SER A 189 16.33 -1.65 -22.41
CA SER A 189 15.36 -0.55 -22.39
C SER A 189 15.21 -0.04 -20.96
N ALA A 190 14.74 1.20 -20.82
CA ALA A 190 14.54 1.83 -19.52
C ALA A 190 13.05 2.05 -19.23
N ALA A 191 12.72 2.12 -17.95
CA ALA A 191 11.48 2.67 -17.40
C ALA A 191 11.88 3.77 -16.41
N ALA A 192 11.19 4.91 -16.45
CA ALA A 192 11.36 6.01 -15.51
C ALA A 192 10.06 6.83 -15.47
N ASN A 193 9.89 7.67 -14.44
CA ASN A 193 8.66 8.45 -14.25
C ASN A 193 8.31 9.31 -15.49
N GLY A 194 7.03 9.38 -15.82
CA GLY A 194 6.49 10.28 -16.85
C GLY A 194 6.68 9.80 -18.28
N THR A 195 6.48 10.69 -19.24
CA THR A 195 6.43 10.34 -20.66
C THR A 195 7.82 10.17 -21.26
N ARG A 196 8.04 9.09 -22.02
CA ARG A 196 9.26 8.91 -22.81
C ARG A 196 9.29 9.88 -24.00
N PHE A 197 10.20 10.84 -23.99
CA PHE A 197 10.33 11.84 -25.07
C PHE A 197 11.55 11.63 -25.96
N LEU A 198 12.47 10.74 -25.59
CA LEU A 198 13.72 10.53 -26.30
C LEU A 198 14.17 9.07 -26.28
N GLN A 199 14.60 8.59 -27.44
CA GLN A 199 15.34 7.34 -27.60
C GLN A 199 16.42 7.55 -28.67
N SER A 200 17.68 7.28 -28.34
CA SER A 200 18.82 7.47 -29.23
C SER A 200 19.91 6.43 -28.97
N THR A 201 20.78 6.21 -29.95
CA THR A 201 22.03 5.46 -29.79
C THR A 201 23.20 6.43 -29.78
N ASP A 202 24.00 6.39 -28.71
CA ASP A 202 25.11 7.34 -28.51
C ASP A 202 26.44 6.59 -28.66
N GLY A 203 26.88 6.42 -29.92
CA GLY A 203 28.06 5.65 -30.29
C GLY A 203 27.85 4.12 -30.27
N PRO A 204 28.89 3.32 -30.56
CA PRO A 204 28.76 1.86 -30.59
C PRO A 204 28.58 1.28 -29.18
N GLY A 205 27.44 0.62 -28.95
CA GLY A 205 27.18 -0.22 -27.77
C GLY A 205 26.45 0.44 -26.58
N ARG A 206 25.92 1.68 -26.71
CA ARG A 206 25.14 2.34 -25.65
C ARG A 206 23.84 2.95 -26.18
N VAL A 207 22.73 2.64 -25.50
CA VAL A 207 21.39 3.19 -25.74
C VAL A 207 21.10 4.27 -24.71
N TYR A 208 20.36 5.28 -25.12
CA TYR A 208 19.99 6.44 -24.33
C TYR A 208 18.47 6.66 -24.43
N GLU A 209 17.80 6.70 -23.29
CA GLU A 209 16.37 7.01 -23.19
C GLU A 209 16.13 8.17 -22.22
N GLY A 210 15.20 9.06 -22.58
CA GLY A 210 14.84 10.25 -21.81
C GLY A 210 13.35 10.29 -21.49
N TYR A 211 13.05 10.61 -20.23
CA TYR A 211 11.72 10.66 -19.64
C TYR A 211 11.49 12.00 -18.96
N ILE A 212 10.25 12.50 -18.98
CA ILE A 212 9.86 13.76 -18.37
C ILE A 212 8.49 13.66 -17.71
N THR A 213 8.36 14.22 -16.50
CA THR A 213 7.08 14.50 -15.86
C THR A 213 7.08 15.93 -15.33
N ASP A 214 5.96 16.64 -15.55
CA ASP A 214 5.64 17.93 -14.93
C ASP A 214 4.56 17.76 -13.82
N ALA A 215 4.26 16.52 -13.42
CA ALA A 215 3.43 16.24 -12.26
C ALA A 215 4.30 16.32 -10.99
N PRO A 216 3.88 17.05 -9.95
CA PRO A 216 4.55 17.07 -8.66
C PRO A 216 4.81 15.65 -8.15
N THR A 217 6.05 15.35 -7.80
CA THR A 217 6.49 14.00 -7.46
C THR A 217 7.31 14.03 -6.18
N SER A 218 6.91 13.24 -5.19
CA SER A 218 7.63 13.08 -3.93
C SER A 218 8.98 12.37 -4.12
N THR A 219 9.97 12.61 -3.26
CA THR A 219 11.33 12.06 -3.41
C THR A 219 11.36 10.54 -3.45
N TYR A 220 10.51 9.87 -2.66
CA TYR A 220 10.47 8.40 -2.60
C TYR A 220 9.82 7.77 -3.84
N LEU A 221 9.11 8.55 -4.65
CA LEU A 221 8.41 8.07 -5.86
C LEU A 221 9.26 8.20 -7.14
N VAL A 222 10.40 8.89 -7.05
CA VAL A 222 11.35 8.99 -8.17
C VAL A 222 11.97 7.64 -8.44
N MET A 223 11.99 7.23 -9.70
CA MET A 223 12.41 5.89 -10.10
C MET A 223 13.11 5.85 -11.45
N PHE A 224 14.01 4.88 -11.59
CA PHE A 224 14.29 4.28 -12.89
C PHE A 224 14.54 2.78 -12.74
N ALA A 225 14.27 2.04 -13.82
CA ALA A 225 14.72 0.67 -14.02
C ALA A 225 15.29 0.55 -15.43
N ALA A 226 16.32 -0.27 -15.60
CA ALA A 226 16.93 -0.52 -16.90
C ALA A 226 17.38 -1.96 -16.99
N GLY A 227 17.09 -2.60 -18.12
CA GLY A 227 17.39 -4.02 -18.28
C GLY A 227 17.03 -4.54 -19.65
N ASN A 228 17.36 -5.81 -19.86
CA ASN A 228 16.90 -6.55 -21.03
C ASN A 228 15.42 -6.89 -20.85
N PHE A 229 14.53 -6.01 -21.34
CA PHE A 229 13.08 -6.17 -21.26
C PHE A 229 12.43 -6.35 -22.63
N SER A 230 11.37 -7.13 -22.67
CA SER A 230 10.35 -7.09 -23.72
C SER A 230 9.35 -5.98 -23.38
N THR A 231 9.16 -5.04 -24.30
CA THR A 231 8.30 -3.87 -24.09
C THR A 231 6.97 -4.01 -24.83
N HIS A 232 5.86 -3.76 -24.15
CA HIS A 232 4.53 -3.65 -24.74
C HIS A 232 3.96 -2.26 -24.41
N ILE A 233 3.68 -1.44 -25.43
CA ILE A 233 3.21 -0.06 -25.27
C ILE A 233 1.95 0.13 -26.10
N PHE A 234 0.90 0.67 -25.48
CA PHE A 234 -0.39 0.93 -26.11
C PHE A 234 -1.09 2.09 -25.42
N ASP A 235 -2.08 2.68 -26.09
CA ASP A 235 -2.93 3.73 -25.52
C ASP A 235 -4.33 3.15 -25.26
N ASP A 236 -4.95 3.50 -24.13
CA ASP A 236 -6.36 3.25 -23.87
C ASP A 236 -7.01 4.49 -23.23
N GLY A 237 -7.94 5.10 -23.96
CA GLY A 237 -8.50 6.39 -23.59
C GLY A 237 -7.41 7.49 -23.50
N PRO A 238 -7.33 8.24 -22.38
CA PRO A 238 -6.33 9.29 -22.20
C PRO A 238 -4.99 8.79 -21.66
N VAL A 239 -4.84 7.49 -21.35
CA VAL A 239 -3.67 6.94 -20.66
C VAL A 239 -2.82 6.11 -21.63
N GLN A 240 -1.51 6.36 -21.63
CA GLN A 240 -0.54 5.49 -22.29
C GLN A 240 -0.02 4.44 -21.31
N TYR A 241 -0.14 3.17 -21.67
CA TYR A 241 0.35 2.03 -20.89
C TYR A 241 1.70 1.57 -21.40
N ARG A 242 2.64 1.30 -20.49
CA ARG A 242 3.98 0.79 -20.84
C ARG A 242 4.40 -0.36 -19.94
N TYR A 243 4.45 -1.56 -20.51
CA TYR A 243 4.81 -2.77 -19.78
C TYR A 243 6.18 -3.27 -20.18
N TYR A 244 7.01 -3.54 -19.17
CA TYR A 244 8.38 -4.00 -19.29
C TYR A 244 8.50 -5.32 -18.54
N ALA A 245 8.55 -6.43 -19.27
CA ALA A 245 8.67 -7.77 -18.70
C ALA A 245 9.97 -8.43 -19.17
N TRP A 246 10.52 -9.38 -18.42
CA TRP A 246 11.69 -10.10 -18.90
C TRP A 246 11.39 -10.91 -20.18
N PRO A 247 12.35 -10.97 -21.13
CA PRO A 247 12.15 -11.66 -22.39
C PRO A 247 12.12 -13.18 -22.14
N ARG A 248 11.02 -13.83 -22.54
CA ARG A 248 10.72 -15.29 -22.69
C ARG A 248 9.26 -15.54 -22.28
N SER A 249 8.96 -16.61 -21.55
CA SER A 249 7.62 -16.94 -21.04
C SER A 249 7.01 -15.73 -20.34
N ASP A 250 7.81 -15.06 -19.53
CA ASP A 250 7.38 -14.04 -18.57
C ASP A 250 6.69 -12.87 -19.27
N SER A 251 7.10 -12.52 -20.50
CA SER A 251 6.41 -11.49 -21.29
C SER A 251 4.96 -11.82 -21.65
N ALA A 252 4.65 -13.07 -22.01
CA ALA A 252 3.28 -13.49 -22.30
C ALA A 252 2.46 -13.72 -21.02
N GLN A 253 3.12 -14.14 -19.94
CA GLN A 253 2.48 -14.26 -18.62
C GLN A 253 2.09 -12.89 -18.07
N ALA A 254 3.02 -11.92 -18.13
CA ALA A 254 2.81 -10.55 -17.71
C ALA A 254 1.71 -9.87 -18.53
N GLU A 255 1.68 -10.06 -19.85
CA GLU A 255 0.60 -9.54 -20.71
C GLU A 255 -0.78 -10.06 -20.27
N TYR A 256 -0.87 -11.33 -19.86
CA TYR A 256 -2.12 -11.90 -19.35
C TYR A 256 -2.49 -11.40 -17.94
N ASP A 257 -1.52 -11.32 -17.02
CA ASP A 257 -1.75 -10.92 -15.63
C ASP A 257 -2.03 -9.41 -15.51
N TRP A 258 -1.45 -8.58 -16.39
CA TRP A 258 -1.64 -7.12 -16.42
C TRP A 258 -2.70 -6.65 -17.43
N GLU A 259 -3.40 -7.58 -18.11
CA GLU A 259 -4.39 -7.25 -19.16
C GLU A 259 -5.52 -6.36 -18.63
N ARG A 260 -5.93 -6.53 -17.37
CA ARG A 260 -7.08 -5.84 -16.78
C ARG A 260 -6.76 -4.48 -16.15
N THR A 261 -5.51 -4.06 -16.12
CA THR A 261 -5.12 -2.75 -15.56
C THR A 261 -5.96 -1.59 -16.13
N PRO A 262 -6.28 -1.50 -17.44
CA PRO A 262 -7.14 -0.42 -17.93
C PRO A 262 -8.57 -0.43 -17.35
N GLN A 263 -9.11 -1.60 -17.03
CA GLN A 263 -10.43 -1.71 -16.35
C GLN A 263 -10.35 -1.22 -14.91
N MET A 264 -9.22 -1.44 -14.22
CA MET A 264 -8.98 -0.90 -12.89
C MET A 264 -8.86 0.63 -12.94
N VAL A 265 -8.17 1.18 -13.95
CA VAL A 265 -8.10 2.64 -14.17
C VAL A 265 -9.50 3.23 -14.40
N GLU A 266 -10.33 2.58 -15.22
CA GLU A 266 -11.72 3.01 -15.45
C GLU A 266 -12.55 2.98 -14.16
N LEU A 267 -12.45 1.89 -13.38
CA LEU A 267 -13.14 1.74 -12.10
C LEU A 267 -12.74 2.86 -11.13
N TYR A 268 -11.45 3.04 -10.88
CA TYR A 268 -10.95 4.04 -9.94
C TYR A 268 -11.21 5.46 -10.42
N SER A 269 -11.15 5.71 -11.73
CA SER A 269 -11.55 7.01 -12.27
C SER A 269 -13.02 7.33 -11.99
N GLY A 270 -13.90 6.32 -12.06
CA GLY A 270 -15.31 6.46 -11.70
C GLY A 270 -15.55 6.69 -10.19
N LEU A 271 -14.71 6.11 -9.33
CA LEU A 271 -14.86 6.19 -7.87
C LEU A 271 -14.19 7.43 -7.26
N PHE A 272 -13.04 7.85 -7.77
CA PHE A 272 -12.17 8.86 -7.16
C PHE A 272 -11.96 10.11 -8.02
N GLY A 273 -12.39 10.09 -9.29
CA GLY A 273 -12.16 11.14 -10.28
C GLY A 273 -11.04 10.77 -11.24
N ASP A 274 -10.92 11.54 -12.34
CA ASP A 274 -10.01 11.26 -13.46
C ASP A 274 -8.60 10.80 -13.02
N TYR A 275 -8.05 9.81 -13.74
CA TYR A 275 -6.66 9.39 -13.55
C TYR A 275 -5.69 10.59 -13.57
N PRO A 276 -4.83 10.75 -12.55
CA PRO A 276 -4.09 12.01 -12.36
C PRO A 276 -2.90 12.22 -13.31
N PHE A 277 -2.47 11.18 -14.03
CA PHE A 277 -1.26 11.20 -14.86
C PHE A 277 -1.54 10.87 -16.33
N TRP A 278 -0.51 11.00 -17.18
CA TRP A 278 -0.58 10.73 -18.62
C TRP A 278 -0.26 9.29 -18.98
N ASP A 279 0.56 8.67 -18.15
CA ASP A 279 1.13 7.37 -18.40
C ASP A 279 1.00 6.52 -17.15
N TYR A 280 0.75 5.23 -17.34
CA TYR A 280 0.89 4.22 -16.32
C TYR A 280 1.78 3.09 -16.85
N GLY A 281 2.75 2.67 -16.06
CA GLY A 281 3.67 1.62 -16.44
C GLY A 281 3.75 0.50 -15.42
N MET A 282 4.24 -0.65 -15.87
CA MET A 282 4.63 -1.76 -15.00
C MET A 282 5.99 -2.28 -15.45
N VAL A 283 6.92 -2.45 -14.52
CA VAL A 283 8.26 -2.97 -14.79
C VAL A 283 8.59 -4.14 -13.88
N MET A 284 8.91 -5.27 -14.49
CA MET A 284 9.25 -6.51 -13.79
C MET A 284 10.69 -6.45 -13.26
N THR A 285 10.87 -6.69 -11.96
CA THR A 285 12.19 -6.75 -11.31
C THR A 285 12.23 -7.87 -10.25
N ASP A 286 13.37 -8.00 -9.56
CA ASP A 286 13.50 -8.84 -8.37
C ASP A 286 13.23 -8.09 -7.04
N ILE A 287 12.49 -6.97 -7.08
CA ILE A 287 12.10 -6.21 -5.89
C ILE A 287 11.46 -7.13 -4.83
N PHE A 288 11.89 -6.99 -3.58
CA PHE A 288 11.48 -7.86 -2.48
C PHE A 288 11.66 -9.35 -2.77
N GLY A 289 12.75 -9.71 -3.45
CA GLY A 289 13.05 -11.08 -3.84
C GLY A 289 12.07 -11.63 -4.88
N GLY A 290 11.37 -10.74 -5.58
CA GLY A 290 10.34 -11.02 -6.58
C GLY A 290 8.92 -11.13 -6.04
N TRP A 291 8.68 -10.95 -4.72
CA TRP A 291 7.37 -11.17 -4.08
C TRP A 291 6.60 -9.92 -3.68
N GLY A 292 7.13 -8.73 -3.95
CA GLY A 292 6.45 -7.47 -3.65
C GLY A 292 6.38 -6.55 -4.85
N ALA A 293 5.85 -5.36 -4.63
CA ALA A 293 5.76 -4.30 -5.62
C ALA A 293 6.00 -2.93 -4.93
N MET A 294 6.11 -1.88 -5.74
CA MET A 294 6.31 -0.51 -5.29
C MET A 294 5.69 0.45 -6.30
N GLU A 295 4.92 1.41 -5.78
CA GLU A 295 3.98 2.27 -6.49
C GLU A 295 4.57 3.50 -7.16
N HIS A 296 5.86 3.50 -7.48
CA HIS A 296 6.54 4.70 -8.00
C HIS A 296 5.68 5.50 -8.99
N GLN A 297 5.60 6.83 -8.82
CA GLN A 297 4.62 7.63 -9.58
C GLN A 297 4.69 7.39 -11.09
N THR A 298 3.55 7.05 -11.72
CA THR A 298 3.38 6.62 -13.13
C THR A 298 3.93 5.23 -13.48
N PHE A 299 4.45 4.46 -12.54
CA PHE A 299 5.08 3.14 -12.75
C PHE A 299 5.06 2.22 -11.53
N THR A 300 4.42 1.07 -11.66
CA THR A 300 4.57 0.00 -10.67
C THR A 300 5.82 -0.83 -10.96
N THR A 301 6.77 -0.86 -10.01
CA THR A 301 7.85 -1.84 -10.01
C THR A 301 7.30 -3.14 -9.42
N TYR A 302 7.28 -4.22 -10.18
CA TYR A 302 6.51 -5.42 -9.87
C TYR A 302 7.40 -6.66 -9.80
N GLY A 303 7.33 -7.41 -8.70
CA GLY A 303 8.12 -8.60 -8.48
C GLY A 303 7.79 -9.73 -9.46
N PHE A 304 8.81 -10.36 -10.03
CA PHE A 304 8.62 -11.40 -11.05
C PHE A 304 7.89 -12.67 -10.57
N HIS A 305 7.88 -12.97 -9.26
CA HIS A 305 7.13 -14.12 -8.73
C HIS A 305 5.62 -13.88 -8.68
N LEU A 306 5.19 -12.62 -8.81
CA LEU A 306 3.77 -12.22 -8.85
C LEU A 306 3.16 -12.36 -10.26
N VAL A 307 3.95 -12.80 -11.24
CA VAL A 307 3.53 -13.09 -12.61
C VAL A 307 3.57 -14.60 -12.82
N ASP A 308 2.39 -15.21 -12.98
CA ASP A 308 2.24 -16.67 -13.04
C ASP A 308 1.12 -17.16 -13.98
N SER A 309 0.48 -16.25 -14.73
CA SER A 309 -0.66 -16.51 -15.62
C SER A 309 -1.94 -16.99 -14.93
N THR A 310 -2.08 -16.76 -13.63
CA THR A 310 -3.28 -17.15 -12.88
C THR A 310 -4.18 -15.99 -12.49
N ARG A 311 -3.66 -14.74 -12.54
CA ARG A 311 -4.30 -13.55 -11.96
C ARG A 311 -4.55 -13.60 -10.45
N ASN A 312 -3.94 -14.54 -9.73
CA ASN A 312 -4.08 -14.61 -8.26
C ASN A 312 -3.55 -13.36 -7.54
N PHE A 313 -2.67 -12.59 -8.19
CA PHE A 313 -2.08 -11.36 -7.65
C PHE A 313 -2.69 -10.08 -8.24
N GLU A 314 -3.83 -10.16 -8.96
CA GLU A 314 -4.56 -8.96 -9.42
C GLU A 314 -4.87 -7.96 -8.28
N PRO A 315 -5.19 -8.38 -7.03
CA PRO A 315 -5.35 -7.43 -5.92
C PRO A 315 -4.09 -6.60 -5.62
N ILE A 316 -2.89 -7.13 -5.88
CA ILE A 316 -1.65 -6.35 -5.76
C ILE A 316 -1.59 -5.34 -6.90
N VAL A 317 -1.85 -5.72 -8.15
CA VAL A 317 -1.91 -4.76 -9.28
C VAL A 317 -2.90 -3.61 -8.99
N ALA A 318 -4.05 -3.95 -8.42
CA ALA A 318 -5.09 -3.01 -7.97
C ALA A 318 -4.60 -2.09 -6.84
N HIS A 319 -3.88 -2.63 -5.84
CA HIS A 319 -3.24 -1.88 -4.76
C HIS A 319 -2.25 -0.84 -5.32
N GLU A 320 -1.28 -1.30 -6.11
CA GLU A 320 -0.24 -0.46 -6.70
C GLU A 320 -0.81 0.62 -7.64
N LEU A 321 -1.88 0.30 -8.37
CA LEU A 321 -2.56 1.29 -9.19
C LEU A 321 -3.36 2.30 -8.34
N GLY A 322 -3.97 1.86 -7.23
CA GLY A 322 -4.68 2.73 -6.30
C GLY A 322 -3.79 3.83 -5.75
N HIS A 323 -2.51 3.53 -5.55
CA HIS A 323 -1.52 4.51 -5.10
C HIS A 323 -1.34 5.71 -6.03
N GLN A 324 -1.64 5.58 -7.32
CA GLN A 324 -1.58 6.68 -8.27
C GLN A 324 -2.50 7.85 -7.85
N TRP A 325 -3.60 7.57 -7.14
CA TRP A 325 -4.40 8.59 -6.46
C TRP A 325 -3.91 8.84 -5.03
N PHE A 326 -3.70 7.77 -4.24
CA PHE A 326 -3.44 7.83 -2.80
C PHE A 326 -2.02 7.39 -2.44
N GLY A 327 -1.13 8.34 -2.18
CA GLY A 327 0.31 8.12 -2.01
C GLY A 327 1.12 8.90 -3.04
N ASP A 328 0.64 8.97 -4.29
CA ASP A 328 1.32 9.71 -5.35
C ASP A 328 0.74 11.11 -5.55
N HIS A 329 -0.47 11.15 -6.11
CA HIS A 329 -1.17 12.40 -6.37
C HIS A 329 -1.47 13.12 -5.06
N LEU A 330 -1.95 12.39 -4.05
CA LEU A 330 -2.10 12.83 -2.66
C LEU A 330 -1.07 12.09 -1.82
N SER A 331 0.13 12.64 -1.70
CA SER A 331 1.20 12.03 -0.89
C SER A 331 1.14 12.52 0.55
N PRO A 332 1.68 11.79 1.52
CA PRO A 332 1.58 12.19 2.91
C PRO A 332 2.54 13.34 3.21
N VAL A 333 2.19 14.24 4.13
CA VAL A 333 3.12 15.29 4.62
C VAL A 333 4.40 14.69 5.21
N ASP A 334 4.25 13.56 5.90
CA ASP A 334 5.30 12.69 6.41
C ASP A 334 4.72 11.28 6.71
N PHE A 335 5.60 10.30 6.95
CA PHE A 335 5.19 8.90 7.13
C PHE A 335 4.46 8.59 8.43
N ARG A 336 4.19 9.56 9.31
CA ARG A 336 3.21 9.34 10.40
C ARG A 336 1.81 9.14 9.82
N ASN A 337 1.57 9.69 8.64
CA ASN A 337 0.33 9.53 7.90
C ASN A 337 0.38 8.39 6.86
N MET A 338 1.32 7.44 6.97
CA MET A 338 1.51 6.35 5.99
C MET A 338 0.22 5.59 5.64
N TRP A 339 -0.71 5.48 6.59
CA TRP A 339 -1.98 4.82 6.37
C TRP A 339 -2.86 5.46 5.30
N LEU A 340 -2.68 6.77 5.03
CA LEU A 340 -3.37 7.45 3.92
C LEU A 340 -2.92 6.93 2.56
N ASN A 341 -1.72 6.37 2.48
CA ASN A 341 -1.21 5.69 1.29
C ASN A 341 -1.71 4.25 1.31
N GLU A 342 -1.23 3.49 2.28
CA GLU A 342 -1.33 2.03 2.29
C GLU A 342 -2.73 1.52 2.62
N GLY A 343 -3.44 2.21 3.52
CA GLY A 343 -4.82 1.85 3.85
C GLY A 343 -5.75 2.08 2.65
N PHE A 344 -5.56 3.17 1.91
CA PHE A 344 -6.32 3.47 0.69
C PHE A 344 -5.99 2.53 -0.45
N ALA A 345 -4.71 2.25 -0.71
CA ALA A 345 -4.28 1.30 -1.73
C ALA A 345 -4.76 -0.12 -1.41
N THR A 346 -4.67 -0.55 -0.14
CA THR A 346 -5.20 -1.84 0.31
C THR A 346 -6.71 -1.91 0.03
N TYR A 347 -7.43 -0.83 0.33
CA TYR A 347 -8.86 -0.75 0.06
C TYR A 347 -9.18 -0.73 -1.44
N CYS A 348 -8.32 -0.17 -2.30
CA CYS A 348 -8.45 -0.29 -3.76
C CYS A 348 -8.40 -1.75 -4.23
N GLY A 349 -7.53 -2.58 -3.62
CA GLY A 349 -7.51 -4.03 -3.84
C GLY A 349 -8.85 -4.70 -3.48
N VAL A 350 -9.44 -4.30 -2.35
CA VAL A 350 -10.77 -4.76 -1.92
C VAL A 350 -11.86 -4.33 -2.91
N LEU A 351 -11.87 -3.06 -3.32
CA LEU A 351 -12.85 -2.51 -4.27
C LEU A 351 -12.77 -3.19 -5.64
N TRP A 352 -11.57 -3.62 -6.06
CA TRP A 352 -11.41 -4.42 -7.27
C TRP A 352 -12.04 -5.81 -7.13
N LEU A 353 -11.85 -6.48 -6.00
CA LEU A 353 -12.50 -7.76 -5.72
C LEU A 353 -14.03 -7.62 -5.62
N GLU A 354 -14.51 -6.54 -5.00
CA GLU A 354 -15.93 -6.17 -4.99
C GLU A 354 -16.46 -5.98 -6.41
N HIS A 355 -15.74 -5.27 -7.29
CA HIS A 355 -16.14 -5.11 -8.68
C HIS A 355 -16.30 -6.45 -9.42
N LEU A 356 -15.42 -7.42 -9.14
CA LEU A 356 -15.44 -8.74 -9.78
C LEU A 356 -16.49 -9.69 -9.19
N GLY A 357 -16.73 -9.64 -7.87
CA GLY A 357 -17.50 -10.65 -7.14
C GLY A 357 -18.67 -10.13 -6.29
N GLY A 358 -18.92 -8.82 -6.28
CA GLY A 358 -19.93 -8.14 -5.48
C GLY A 358 -19.71 -8.29 -3.98
N ASP A 359 -20.80 -8.11 -3.21
CA ASP A 359 -20.80 -8.14 -1.74
C ASP A 359 -20.17 -9.41 -1.16
N SER A 360 -20.30 -10.55 -1.85
CA SER A 360 -19.70 -11.80 -1.37
C SER A 360 -18.17 -11.75 -1.37
N ALA A 361 -17.57 -11.12 -2.38
CA ALA A 361 -16.12 -10.95 -2.45
C ALA A 361 -15.64 -9.87 -1.48
N LEU A 362 -16.36 -8.74 -1.41
CA LEU A 362 -16.11 -7.67 -0.44
C LEU A 362 -16.08 -8.21 1.00
N ASN A 363 -17.16 -8.88 1.42
CA ASN A 363 -17.27 -9.40 2.78
C ASN A 363 -16.23 -10.47 3.09
N SER A 364 -15.92 -11.35 2.13
CA SER A 364 -14.89 -12.38 2.32
C SER A 364 -13.50 -11.77 2.50
N GLU A 365 -13.16 -10.76 1.72
CA GLU A 365 -11.85 -10.10 1.79
C GLU A 365 -11.72 -9.29 3.09
N MET A 366 -12.72 -8.45 3.40
CA MET A 366 -12.71 -7.67 4.64
C MET A 366 -12.64 -8.56 5.88
N HIS A 367 -13.38 -9.68 5.89
CA HIS A 367 -13.30 -10.66 6.98
C HIS A 367 -11.88 -11.23 7.14
N GLY A 368 -11.22 -11.63 6.05
CA GLY A 368 -9.83 -12.11 6.10
C GLY A 368 -8.87 -11.05 6.65
N GLN A 369 -9.03 -9.79 6.24
CA GLN A 369 -8.24 -8.68 6.77
C GLN A 369 -8.53 -8.40 8.25
N ALA A 370 -9.77 -8.62 8.72
CA ALA A 370 -10.11 -8.50 10.14
C ALA A 370 -9.38 -9.56 10.97
N GLU A 371 -9.33 -10.81 10.51
CA GLU A 371 -8.58 -11.89 11.17
C GLU A 371 -7.09 -11.53 11.31
N LEU A 372 -6.49 -10.92 10.27
CA LEU A 372 -5.11 -10.43 10.33
C LEU A 372 -4.94 -9.35 11.39
N CYS A 373 -5.82 -8.35 11.42
CA CYS A 373 -5.78 -7.28 12.44
C CYS A 373 -5.92 -7.82 13.86
N ILE A 374 -6.83 -8.78 14.06
CA ILE A 374 -7.06 -9.44 15.35
C ILE A 374 -5.82 -10.22 15.78
N SER A 375 -5.21 -10.97 14.86
CA SER A 375 -3.99 -11.73 15.14
C SER A 375 -2.82 -10.81 15.51
N GLU A 376 -2.64 -9.69 14.79
CA GLU A 376 -1.60 -8.71 15.09
C GLU A 376 -1.76 -8.12 16.49
N GLU A 377 -2.98 -7.74 16.86
CA GLU A 377 -3.25 -7.14 18.17
C GLU A 377 -3.04 -8.13 19.33
N LEU A 378 -3.49 -9.38 19.15
CA LEU A 378 -3.47 -10.37 20.24
C LEU A 378 -2.11 -11.07 20.38
N ASP A 379 -1.41 -11.31 19.28
CA ASP A 379 -0.22 -12.17 19.26
C ASP A 379 1.10 -11.38 19.19
N ASN A 380 1.09 -10.11 18.73
CA ASN A 380 2.31 -9.30 18.52
C ASN A 380 2.40 -7.99 19.35
N PRO A 381 2.27 -8.03 20.70
CA PRO A 381 2.36 -6.83 21.53
C PRO A 381 3.78 -6.21 21.53
N PRO A 382 3.92 -4.90 21.81
CA PRO A 382 2.83 -3.96 22.15
C PRO A 382 2.02 -3.57 20.92
N SER A 383 0.74 -3.27 21.14
CA SER A 383 -0.16 -2.65 20.16
C SER A 383 0.43 -1.33 19.64
N TYR A 384 -0.03 -0.88 18.48
CA TYR A 384 0.32 0.41 17.87
C TYR A 384 -0.88 0.98 17.12
N SER A 385 -0.91 2.29 16.93
CA SER A 385 -1.94 2.98 16.15
C SER A 385 -1.70 2.82 14.66
N VAL A 386 -2.70 3.19 13.87
CA VAL A 386 -2.59 3.28 12.40
C VAL A 386 -1.80 4.55 12.02
N TYR A 387 -2.01 5.65 12.76
CA TYR A 387 -1.23 6.88 12.68
C TYR A 387 0.04 6.82 13.54
N ASP A 388 1.13 7.44 13.06
CA ASP A 388 2.45 7.51 13.71
C ASP A 388 2.93 6.14 14.24
N PRO A 389 2.91 5.08 13.40
CA PRO A 389 3.39 3.77 13.83
C PRO A 389 4.91 3.82 14.09
N PRO A 390 5.45 2.95 14.96
CA PRO A 390 6.89 2.77 15.09
C PRO A 390 7.54 2.49 13.72
N MET A 391 8.75 2.99 13.49
CA MET A 391 9.43 2.93 12.19
C MET A 391 9.51 1.49 11.63
N GLU A 392 9.72 0.51 12.50
CA GLU A 392 9.78 -0.92 12.15
C GLU A 392 8.41 -1.53 11.77
N ARG A 393 7.31 -0.81 11.99
CA ARG A 393 5.93 -1.20 11.67
C ARG A 393 5.22 -0.21 10.74
N ILE A 394 5.95 0.70 10.09
CA ILE A 394 5.36 1.64 9.11
C ILE A 394 4.72 0.89 7.93
N PHE A 395 5.19 -0.32 7.63
CA PHE A 395 4.59 -1.24 6.66
C PHE A 395 3.90 -2.44 7.34
N GLY A 396 3.35 -2.22 8.53
CA GLY A 396 2.74 -3.26 9.36
C GLY A 396 1.25 -3.47 9.07
N VAL A 397 0.69 -4.55 9.63
CA VAL A 397 -0.73 -4.93 9.49
C VAL A 397 -1.69 -3.79 9.79
N ASN A 398 -1.40 -2.93 10.78
CA ASN A 398 -2.31 -1.84 11.11
C ASN A 398 -2.34 -0.75 10.03
N VAL A 399 -1.22 -0.50 9.35
CA VAL A 399 -1.12 0.56 8.35
C VAL A 399 -1.89 0.16 7.08
N TYR A 400 -1.75 -1.10 6.65
CA TYR A 400 -2.47 -1.66 5.50
C TYR A 400 -3.91 -2.06 5.84
N PHE A 401 -4.07 -3.15 6.60
CA PHE A 401 -5.36 -3.83 6.76
C PHE A 401 -6.28 -3.11 7.74
N LYS A 402 -5.77 -2.62 8.87
CA LYS A 402 -6.60 -1.80 9.77
C LYS A 402 -6.91 -0.46 9.09
N GLY A 403 -5.98 0.13 8.34
CA GLY A 403 -6.21 1.31 7.49
C GLY A 403 -7.36 1.12 6.50
N ALA A 404 -7.37 0.01 5.74
CA ALA A 404 -8.48 -0.34 4.85
C ALA A 404 -9.80 -0.55 5.61
N TRP A 405 -9.75 -1.19 6.79
CA TRP A 405 -10.91 -1.32 7.67
C TRP A 405 -11.46 0.02 8.16
N VAL A 406 -10.61 1.01 8.44
CA VAL A 406 -11.05 2.38 8.77
C VAL A 406 -11.89 2.96 7.63
N LEU A 407 -11.43 2.84 6.39
CA LEU A 407 -12.15 3.32 5.21
C LEU A 407 -13.47 2.56 4.99
N HIS A 408 -13.44 1.24 5.13
CA HIS A 408 -14.64 0.43 5.03
C HIS A 408 -15.68 0.79 6.11
N MET A 409 -15.24 0.99 7.36
CA MET A 409 -16.12 1.45 8.44
C MET A 409 -16.67 2.86 8.18
N LEU A 410 -15.90 3.78 7.61
CA LEU A 410 -16.42 5.09 7.20
C LEU A 410 -17.52 4.95 6.14
N ARG A 411 -17.29 4.11 5.12
CA ARG A 411 -18.26 3.79 4.06
C ARG A 411 -19.53 3.19 4.64
N GLU A 412 -19.43 2.13 5.45
CA GLU A 412 -20.59 1.37 5.92
C GLU A 412 -21.33 2.02 7.09
N GLN A 413 -20.60 2.59 8.06
CA GLN A 413 -21.20 3.03 9.33
C GLN A 413 -21.72 4.48 9.28
N LEU A 414 -21.04 5.36 8.53
CA LEU A 414 -21.29 6.81 8.64
C LEU A 414 -21.83 7.42 7.35
N LEU A 415 -21.22 7.11 6.21
CA LEU A 415 -21.47 7.87 4.98
C LEU A 415 -22.43 7.15 4.02
N GLY A 416 -22.34 5.82 3.92
CA GLY A 416 -22.90 5.05 2.83
C GLY A 416 -22.16 5.31 1.50
N ASP A 417 -22.35 4.42 0.53
CA ASP A 417 -21.62 4.44 -0.75
C ASP A 417 -21.63 5.79 -1.47
N SER A 418 -22.82 6.38 -1.65
CA SER A 418 -22.96 7.59 -2.47
C SER A 418 -22.18 8.77 -1.91
N LEU A 419 -22.25 8.98 -0.59
CA LEU A 419 -21.55 10.08 0.07
C LEU A 419 -20.06 9.76 0.24
N PHE A 420 -19.71 8.51 0.54
CA PHE A 420 -18.31 8.08 0.67
C PHE A 420 -17.50 8.38 -0.59
N PHE A 421 -17.96 7.92 -1.77
CA PHE A 421 -17.26 8.19 -3.02
C PHE A 421 -17.40 9.65 -3.50
N GLU A 422 -18.40 10.40 -3.03
CA GLU A 422 -18.46 11.85 -3.25
C GLU A 422 -17.37 12.59 -2.47
N VAL A 423 -17.19 12.25 -1.20
CA VAL A 423 -16.12 12.77 -0.35
C VAL A 423 -14.75 12.44 -0.95
N LEU A 424 -14.52 11.21 -1.40
CA LEU A 424 -13.23 10.84 -1.98
C LEU A 424 -12.92 11.60 -3.27
N ARG A 425 -13.92 11.81 -4.15
CA ARG A 425 -13.76 12.66 -5.34
C ARG A 425 -13.40 14.10 -4.99
N ASP A 426 -14.03 14.67 -3.96
CA ASP A 426 -13.75 16.03 -3.53
C ASP A 426 -12.38 16.14 -2.84
N TYR A 427 -12.00 15.15 -2.05
CA TYR A 427 -10.68 15.04 -1.43
C TYR A 427 -9.58 15.01 -2.50
N VAL A 428 -9.71 14.14 -3.50
CA VAL A 428 -8.78 14.08 -4.64
C VAL A 428 -8.75 15.39 -5.42
N ALA A 429 -9.91 15.98 -5.71
CA ALA A 429 -9.99 17.23 -6.47
C ALA A 429 -9.39 18.43 -5.73
N THR A 430 -9.50 18.46 -4.40
CA THR A 430 -9.06 19.57 -3.55
C THR A 430 -7.56 19.54 -3.30
N PHE A 431 -7.01 18.36 -2.98
CA PHE A 431 -5.62 18.22 -2.55
C PHE A 431 -4.70 17.60 -3.61
N GLY A 432 -5.25 17.25 -4.77
CA GLY A 432 -4.53 16.61 -5.86
C GLY A 432 -3.23 17.32 -6.25
N GLY A 433 -2.12 16.58 -6.20
CA GLY A 433 -0.77 17.06 -6.45
C GLY A 433 -0.02 17.57 -5.23
N GLY A 434 -0.72 17.82 -4.12
CA GLY A 434 -0.15 18.31 -2.88
C GLY A 434 0.26 17.20 -1.92
N ASN A 435 0.49 17.63 -0.68
CA ASN A 435 0.68 16.75 0.47
C ASN A 435 -0.57 16.81 1.35
N VAL A 436 -0.89 15.71 2.02
CA VAL A 436 -2.05 15.58 2.89
C VAL A 436 -1.70 14.97 4.24
N ASP A 437 -2.47 15.33 5.26
CA ASP A 437 -2.49 14.65 6.54
C ASP A 437 -3.88 14.09 6.89
N THR A 438 -3.97 13.43 8.03
CA THR A 438 -5.23 12.81 8.49
C THR A 438 -6.32 13.86 8.76
N GLU A 439 -5.96 15.08 9.17
CA GLU A 439 -6.91 16.16 9.45
C GLU A 439 -7.52 16.71 8.15
N ASP A 440 -6.78 16.75 7.04
CA ASP A 440 -7.33 17.11 5.73
C ASP A 440 -8.51 16.20 5.34
N LEU A 441 -8.34 14.88 5.47
CA LEU A 441 -9.40 13.92 5.21
C LEU A 441 -10.60 14.12 6.15
N ILE A 442 -10.35 14.34 7.45
CA ILE A 442 -11.40 14.60 8.45
C ILE A 442 -12.19 15.86 8.07
N ASN A 443 -11.51 16.92 7.63
CA ASN A 443 -12.14 18.18 7.25
C ASN A 443 -13.05 18.00 6.03
N VAL A 444 -12.59 17.31 4.97
CA VAL A 444 -13.45 17.03 3.80
C VAL A 444 -14.65 16.19 4.20
N ILE A 445 -14.48 15.15 5.02
CA ILE A 445 -15.63 14.35 5.49
C ILE A 445 -16.64 15.24 6.21
N ASN A 446 -16.19 16.12 7.12
CA ASN A 446 -17.08 17.00 7.88
C ASN A 446 -17.78 18.06 7.02
N ASP A 447 -17.17 18.50 5.92
CA ASP A 447 -17.79 19.47 5.00
C ASP A 447 -18.98 18.86 4.24
N HIS A 448 -18.98 17.54 4.02
CA HIS A 448 -20.04 16.80 3.34
C HIS A 448 -21.02 16.12 4.30
N TYR A 449 -20.55 15.69 5.47
CA TYR A 449 -21.34 14.91 6.43
C TYR A 449 -22.22 15.80 7.30
N SER A 450 -23.55 15.63 7.18
CA SER A 450 -24.54 16.40 7.96
C SER A 450 -24.69 15.97 9.43
N GLY A 451 -23.99 14.91 9.85
CA GLY A 451 -24.02 14.40 11.22
C GLY A 451 -23.09 15.17 12.17
N PRO A 452 -22.84 14.64 13.38
CA PRO A 452 -21.82 15.18 14.27
C PRO A 452 -20.44 15.12 13.62
N ASN A 453 -19.56 16.02 14.06
CA ASN A 453 -18.15 15.99 13.66
C ASN A 453 -17.54 14.60 13.89
N VAL A 454 -16.78 14.10 12.91
CA VAL A 454 -16.29 12.71 12.89
C VAL A 454 -15.00 12.48 13.69
N HIS A 455 -14.42 13.48 14.37
CA HIS A 455 -13.16 13.32 15.13
C HIS A 455 -13.22 12.15 16.11
N TRP A 456 -14.35 11.91 16.78
CA TRP A 456 -14.50 10.79 17.71
C TRP A 456 -14.19 9.42 17.05
N PHE A 457 -14.46 9.28 15.76
CA PHE A 457 -14.21 8.05 15.00
C PHE A 457 -12.70 7.89 14.75
N PHE A 458 -12.03 8.96 14.34
CA PHE A 458 -10.59 8.96 14.08
C PHE A 458 -9.77 8.83 15.38
N ASP A 459 -10.24 9.45 16.46
CA ASP A 459 -9.65 9.34 17.80
C ASP A 459 -9.55 7.88 18.26
N GLN A 460 -10.56 7.05 17.98
CA GLN A 460 -10.52 5.63 18.39
C GLN A 460 -9.81 4.74 17.37
N TRP A 461 -10.03 4.94 16.07
CA TRP A 461 -9.62 3.97 15.04
C TRP A 461 -8.29 4.28 14.38
N VAL A 462 -7.91 5.55 14.29
CA VAL A 462 -6.69 6.01 13.61
C VAL A 462 -5.62 6.41 14.61
N TYR A 463 -5.95 7.36 15.50
CA TYR A 463 -5.05 7.84 16.55
C TYR A 463 -4.97 6.88 17.74
N GLY A 464 -6.07 6.16 18.00
CA GLY A 464 -6.16 5.15 19.04
C GLY A 464 -5.49 3.82 18.66
N MET A 465 -5.04 3.10 19.68
CA MET A 465 -4.39 1.80 19.56
C MET A 465 -5.38 0.66 19.86
N GLY A 466 -5.11 -0.52 19.34
CA GLY A 466 -5.91 -1.72 19.59
C GLY A 466 -7.25 -1.77 18.87
N LEU A 467 -8.08 -2.71 19.29
CA LEU A 467 -9.43 -2.97 18.77
C LEU A 467 -10.38 -3.40 19.90
N PRO A 468 -11.70 -3.32 19.72
CA PRO A 468 -12.67 -3.81 20.69
C PRO A 468 -12.57 -5.33 20.83
N VAL A 469 -12.43 -5.80 22.08
CA VAL A 469 -12.56 -7.22 22.43
C VAL A 469 -13.86 -7.38 23.21
N ILE A 470 -14.88 -7.98 22.61
CA ILE A 470 -16.23 -7.99 23.16
C ILE A 470 -16.69 -9.36 23.61
N MET A 471 -17.58 -9.37 24.59
CA MET A 471 -18.43 -10.51 24.91
C MET A 471 -19.88 -10.07 24.77
N VAL A 472 -20.66 -10.83 23.99
CA VAL A 472 -22.06 -10.52 23.72
C VAL A 472 -22.96 -11.58 24.34
N ASP A 473 -24.05 -11.14 24.95
CA ASP A 473 -25.14 -11.98 25.42
C ASP A 473 -26.45 -11.59 24.74
N LEU A 474 -27.02 -12.53 23.99
CA LEU A 474 -28.26 -12.38 23.23
C LEU A 474 -29.38 -13.16 23.94
N GLN A 475 -30.25 -12.44 24.65
CA GLN A 475 -31.34 -13.05 25.44
C GLN A 475 -32.71 -12.70 24.84
N PRO A 476 -33.32 -13.60 24.05
CA PRO A 476 -34.69 -13.39 23.59
C PRO A 476 -35.69 -13.53 24.75
N ASP A 477 -36.58 -12.55 24.91
CA ASP A 477 -37.70 -12.57 25.84
C ASP A 477 -39.03 -12.55 25.06
N PRO A 478 -39.66 -13.73 24.84
CA PRO A 478 -40.92 -13.82 24.12
C PRO A 478 -42.10 -13.21 24.89
N GLY A 479 -41.98 -13.06 26.22
CA GLY A 479 -43.05 -12.49 27.05
C GLY A 479 -43.19 -10.98 26.84
N GLU A 480 -42.06 -10.31 26.62
CA GLU A 480 -41.98 -8.86 26.33
C GLU A 480 -41.79 -8.56 24.83
N ALA A 481 -41.65 -9.60 23.99
CA ALA A 481 -41.38 -9.51 22.54
C ALA A 481 -40.12 -8.70 22.19
N VAL A 482 -39.07 -8.85 23.00
CA VAL A 482 -37.77 -8.17 22.81
C VAL A 482 -36.60 -9.15 22.78
N LEU A 483 -35.55 -8.78 22.07
CA LEU A 483 -34.23 -9.38 22.19
C LEU A 483 -33.34 -8.44 23.00
N ARG A 484 -32.86 -8.89 24.16
CA ARG A 484 -31.90 -8.14 24.98
C ARG A 484 -30.48 -8.45 24.49
N VAL A 485 -29.76 -7.40 24.11
CA VAL A 485 -28.39 -7.45 23.62
C VAL A 485 -27.51 -6.80 24.69
N SER A 486 -26.69 -7.60 25.37
CA SER A 486 -25.73 -7.10 26.35
C SER A 486 -24.32 -7.24 25.81
N VAL A 487 -23.54 -6.17 25.81
CA VAL A 487 -22.17 -6.15 25.28
C VAL A 487 -21.23 -5.75 26.41
N SER A 488 -20.18 -6.54 26.65
CA SER A 488 -19.09 -6.21 27.56
C SER A 488 -17.81 -6.01 26.76
N GLN A 489 -17.12 -4.89 26.97
CA GLN A 489 -15.82 -4.62 26.37
C GLN A 489 -14.70 -5.02 27.34
N LEU A 490 -13.80 -5.90 26.89
CA LEU A 490 -12.85 -6.65 27.71
C LEU A 490 -11.40 -6.18 27.54
N GLN A 491 -11.11 -5.38 26.52
CA GLN A 491 -9.76 -4.84 26.30
C GLN A 491 -9.31 -4.00 27.49
N THR A 492 -8.00 -4.07 27.80
CA THR A 492 -7.40 -3.37 28.94
C THR A 492 -6.21 -2.47 28.56
N THR A 493 -5.73 -2.62 27.33
CA THR A 493 -4.58 -1.89 26.76
C THR A 493 -4.99 -0.62 26.02
N SER A 494 -6.28 -0.49 25.67
CA SER A 494 -6.87 0.65 24.97
C SER A 494 -8.17 1.11 25.67
N GLY A 495 -8.72 2.23 25.21
CA GLY A 495 -10.02 2.73 25.67
C GLY A 495 -11.19 1.83 25.25
N TYR A 496 -12.38 2.17 25.69
CA TYR A 496 -13.61 1.58 25.17
C TYR A 496 -13.97 2.22 23.83
N PHE A 497 -14.53 1.42 22.93
CA PHE A 497 -14.86 1.82 21.57
C PHE A 497 -16.36 2.07 21.43
N SER A 498 -16.74 2.99 20.55
CA SER A 498 -18.13 3.16 20.10
C SER A 498 -18.26 2.68 18.67
N PHE A 499 -19.18 1.75 18.41
CA PHE A 499 -19.34 1.17 17.08
C PHE A 499 -20.72 0.49 16.92
N PRO A 500 -21.21 0.33 15.68
CA PRO A 500 -22.42 -0.43 15.41
C PRO A 500 -22.12 -1.93 15.43
N LEU A 501 -22.97 -2.67 16.11
CA LEU A 501 -22.96 -4.13 16.17
C LEU A 501 -24.18 -4.67 15.44
N VAL A 502 -23.95 -5.58 14.50
CA VAL A 502 -25.02 -6.18 13.68
C VAL A 502 -25.49 -7.48 14.30
N VAL A 503 -26.80 -7.58 14.52
CA VAL A 503 -27.47 -8.75 15.07
C VAL A 503 -28.39 -9.32 14.01
N GLU A 504 -28.19 -10.59 13.66
CA GLU A 504 -29.05 -11.34 12.74
C GLU A 504 -30.03 -12.18 13.54
N GLN A 505 -31.33 -12.06 13.24
CA GLN A 505 -32.42 -12.86 13.82
C GLN A 505 -33.07 -13.71 12.72
N GLY A 506 -33.09 -15.04 12.86
CA GLY A 506 -33.73 -15.96 11.91
C GLY A 506 -32.83 -17.09 11.43
N ALA A 507 -33.25 -17.78 10.36
CA ALA A 507 -32.46 -18.83 9.71
C ALA A 507 -32.71 -18.87 8.20
N GLY A 508 -31.64 -19.15 7.45
CA GLY A 508 -31.72 -19.30 5.99
C GLY A 508 -32.13 -17.99 5.31
N GLN A 509 -33.17 -18.03 4.47
CA GLN A 509 -33.65 -16.84 3.74
C GLN A 509 -34.61 -15.96 4.55
N ASP A 510 -35.07 -16.41 5.71
CA ASP A 510 -35.98 -15.65 6.59
C ASP A 510 -35.19 -14.89 7.69
N MET A 511 -33.99 -14.41 7.35
CA MET A 511 -33.11 -13.68 8.26
C MET A 511 -33.45 -12.19 8.24
N THR A 512 -33.50 -11.60 9.43
CA THR A 512 -33.67 -10.15 9.65
C THR A 512 -32.42 -9.62 10.33
N THR A 513 -32.01 -8.41 9.96
CA THR A 513 -30.79 -7.79 10.46
C THR A 513 -31.12 -6.50 11.18
N ASP A 514 -30.64 -6.38 12.41
CA ASP A 514 -30.77 -5.20 13.27
C ASP A 514 -29.38 -4.66 13.62
N THR A 515 -29.26 -3.35 13.78
CA THR A 515 -28.00 -2.71 14.21
C THR A 515 -28.17 -2.09 15.59
N VAL A 516 -27.24 -2.42 16.49
CA VAL A 516 -27.18 -1.91 17.86
C VAL A 516 -25.96 -1.03 18.01
N TRP A 517 -26.15 0.21 18.48
CA TRP A 517 -25.02 1.07 18.81
C TRP A 517 -24.41 0.68 20.16
N VAL A 518 -23.14 0.29 20.15
CA VAL A 518 -22.32 0.03 21.34
C VAL A 518 -21.62 1.33 21.72
N GLU A 519 -21.78 1.76 22.97
CA GLU A 519 -21.10 2.95 23.50
C GLU A 519 -19.72 2.60 24.04
N ALA A 520 -18.83 3.60 24.09
CA ALA A 520 -17.51 3.53 24.73
C ALA A 520 -17.60 3.42 26.27
N GLU A 521 -18.17 2.32 26.76
CA GLU A 521 -18.34 1.98 28.16
C GLU A 521 -18.04 0.48 28.41
N PRO A 522 -17.65 0.07 29.63
CA PRO A 522 -17.27 -1.32 29.91
C PRO A 522 -18.38 -2.34 29.64
N SER A 523 -19.64 -1.93 29.77
CA SER A 523 -20.79 -2.76 29.52
C SER A 523 -21.98 -1.92 29.09
N SER A 524 -22.68 -2.33 28.03
CA SER A 524 -23.90 -1.69 27.55
C SER A 524 -25.00 -2.73 27.34
N GLU A 525 -26.25 -2.30 27.46
CA GLU A 525 -27.43 -3.13 27.17
C GLU A 525 -28.38 -2.36 26.25
N ARG A 526 -28.94 -3.05 25.25
CA ARG A 526 -29.95 -2.53 24.34
C ARG A 526 -31.06 -3.56 24.11
N LEU A 527 -32.25 -3.08 23.77
CA LEU A 527 -33.40 -3.92 23.44
C LEU A 527 -33.74 -3.76 21.97
N LEU A 528 -33.84 -4.87 21.26
CA LEU A 528 -34.34 -4.96 19.88
C LEU A 528 -35.74 -5.59 19.88
N ALA A 529 -36.50 -5.38 18.80
CA ALA A 529 -37.72 -6.13 18.58
C ALA A 529 -37.38 -7.61 18.34
N LEU A 530 -38.14 -8.51 18.96
CA LEU A 530 -37.91 -9.94 18.76
C LEU A 530 -38.57 -10.43 17.46
N HIS A 531 -37.73 -10.77 16.48
CA HIS A 531 -38.16 -11.33 15.20
C HIS A 531 -37.99 -12.85 15.14
N SER A 532 -37.02 -13.40 15.88
CA SER A 532 -36.75 -14.83 15.99
C SER A 532 -36.13 -15.18 17.33
N LEU A 533 -36.32 -16.42 17.79
CA LEU A 533 -35.59 -16.95 18.96
C LEU A 533 -34.14 -17.35 18.64
N GLN A 534 -33.81 -17.44 17.35
CA GLN A 534 -32.46 -17.65 16.88
C GLN A 534 -31.87 -16.30 16.52
N ALA A 535 -30.86 -15.88 17.28
CA ALA A 535 -30.12 -14.65 17.05
C ALA A 535 -28.61 -14.94 17.13
N ARG A 536 -27.83 -14.23 16.31
CA ARG A 536 -26.36 -14.28 16.31
C ARG A 536 -25.82 -12.92 15.90
N LEU A 537 -24.53 -12.70 16.10
CA LEU A 537 -23.85 -11.56 15.49
C LEU A 537 -23.58 -11.84 14.02
N ALA A 538 -23.68 -10.81 13.17
CA ALA A 538 -23.04 -10.88 11.87
C ALA A 538 -21.53 -10.73 12.07
N GLU A 539 -20.75 -11.62 11.46
CA GLU A 539 -19.29 -11.56 11.51
C GLU A 539 -18.81 -10.29 10.80
N ASN A 540 -17.95 -9.50 11.46
CA ASN A 540 -17.17 -8.36 10.95
C ASN A 540 -17.55 -7.89 9.53
N GLN A 541 -18.75 -7.32 9.39
CA GLN A 541 -19.24 -6.76 8.11
C GLN A 541 -19.12 -5.24 8.09
N ILE A 542 -19.42 -4.59 9.21
CA ILE A 542 -19.44 -3.12 9.27
C ILE A 542 -18.52 -2.56 10.35
N ALA A 543 -17.94 -3.40 11.22
CA ALA A 543 -17.05 -2.97 12.31
C ALA A 543 -15.98 -4.02 12.58
N LEU A 544 -14.78 -3.58 12.98
CA LEU A 544 -13.66 -4.43 13.34
C LEU A 544 -13.67 -4.73 14.86
N PHE A 545 -13.89 -5.98 15.25
CA PHE A 545 -13.81 -6.42 16.65
C PHE A 545 -13.39 -7.88 16.77
N GLU A 546 -12.93 -8.27 17.96
CA GLU A 546 -12.79 -9.66 18.37
C GLU A 546 -13.95 -10.04 19.29
N GLU A 547 -14.73 -11.06 18.94
CA GLU A 547 -15.76 -11.62 19.81
C GLU A 547 -15.20 -12.79 20.63
N ILE A 548 -15.26 -12.67 21.95
CA ILE A 548 -15.00 -13.78 22.88
C ILE A 548 -16.32 -14.49 23.15
N PRO A 549 -16.45 -15.79 22.81
CA PRO A 549 -17.67 -16.54 23.07
C PRO A 549 -18.04 -16.49 24.55
N ASN A 550 -19.29 -16.15 24.82
CA ASN A 550 -19.82 -16.17 26.17
C ASN A 550 -19.90 -17.64 26.62
N ALA A 551 -19.25 -18.00 27.72
CA ALA A 551 -19.21 -19.39 28.22
C ALA A 551 -20.57 -19.92 28.74
N ILE A 552 -21.66 -19.18 28.47
CA ILE A 552 -23.03 -19.44 28.90
C ILE A 552 -23.95 -19.44 27.67
N GLU A 553 -23.66 -20.26 26.66
CA GLU A 553 -24.75 -20.78 25.83
C GLU A 553 -25.58 -21.76 26.67
N SER A 554 -26.91 -21.67 26.53
CA SER A 554 -27.91 -22.55 27.17
C SER A 554 -27.61 -24.06 26.98
N PRO A 555 -28.11 -24.94 27.88
CA PRO A 555 -27.49 -26.22 28.24
C PRO A 555 -27.59 -27.28 27.14
N GLY A 556 -26.77 -27.17 26.10
CA GLY A 556 -26.10 -28.35 25.55
C GLY A 556 -24.96 -28.69 26.50
N GLU A 557 -24.91 -29.92 27.01
CA GLU A 557 -23.88 -30.35 27.97
C GLU A 557 -22.51 -29.78 27.60
N LEU A 558 -21.98 -28.88 28.45
CA LEU A 558 -20.61 -28.39 28.31
C LEU A 558 -19.71 -29.62 28.14
N PRO A 559 -18.92 -29.68 27.06
CA PRO A 559 -18.04 -30.81 26.81
C PRO A 559 -17.14 -31.01 28.02
N THR A 560 -17.32 -32.09 28.79
CA THR A 560 -16.54 -32.30 30.03
C THR A 560 -15.06 -32.61 29.78
N VAL A 561 -14.70 -32.84 28.52
CA VAL A 561 -13.37 -33.27 28.06
C VAL A 561 -12.97 -32.57 26.78
N PHE A 562 -11.67 -32.50 26.52
CA PHE A 562 -11.13 -32.03 25.24
C PHE A 562 -11.48 -33.03 24.12
N THR A 563 -12.12 -32.56 23.05
CA THR A 563 -12.37 -33.37 21.84
C THR A 563 -12.02 -32.59 20.59
N LEU A 564 -11.43 -33.27 19.62
CA LEU A 564 -11.18 -32.76 18.27
C LEU A 564 -12.31 -33.26 17.38
N GLY A 565 -13.10 -32.33 16.84
CA GLY A 565 -14.14 -32.64 15.87
C GLY A 565 -13.57 -32.90 14.48
N ASN A 566 -14.40 -33.44 13.60
CA ASN A 566 -13.99 -33.73 12.22
C ASN A 566 -13.78 -32.42 11.47
N ALA A 567 -12.60 -32.26 10.89
CA ALA A 567 -12.29 -31.13 10.05
C ALA A 567 -13.11 -31.17 8.74
N TYR A 568 -13.61 -30.02 8.29
CA TYR A 568 -14.44 -29.91 7.09
C TYR A 568 -14.17 -28.59 6.33
N PRO A 569 -14.22 -28.57 4.99
CA PRO A 569 -14.25 -29.75 4.12
C PRO A 569 -12.97 -30.59 4.29
N ASN A 570 -13.04 -31.91 4.06
CA ASN A 570 -11.87 -32.79 4.05
C ASN A 570 -12.16 -33.97 3.10
N PRO A 571 -11.63 -33.97 1.85
CA PRO A 571 -10.52 -33.16 1.37
C PRO A 571 -10.79 -31.65 1.29
N PHE A 572 -9.75 -30.83 1.41
CA PHE A 572 -9.83 -29.37 1.49
C PHE A 572 -8.95 -28.67 0.46
N ASN A 573 -9.32 -27.46 0.01
CA ASN A 573 -8.55 -26.63 -0.94
C ASN A 573 -8.98 -25.15 -0.89
N PRO A 574 -8.13 -24.20 -0.47
CA PRO A 574 -6.98 -24.39 0.42
C PRO A 574 -7.39 -24.35 1.91
N SER A 575 -8.65 -24.05 2.23
CA SER A 575 -9.14 -23.83 3.59
C SER A 575 -9.86 -25.02 4.20
N VAL A 576 -9.68 -25.22 5.51
CA VAL A 576 -10.36 -26.24 6.31
C VAL A 576 -10.72 -25.69 7.68
N THR A 577 -11.96 -25.95 8.10
CA THR A 577 -12.45 -25.65 9.44
C THR A 577 -12.16 -26.82 10.37
N ILE A 578 -11.53 -26.55 11.51
CA ILE A 578 -11.12 -27.53 12.52
C ILE A 578 -11.89 -27.26 13.82
N PRO A 579 -13.03 -27.93 14.05
CA PRO A 579 -13.77 -27.79 15.29
C PRO A 579 -13.07 -28.56 16.42
N PHE A 580 -13.06 -28.01 17.63
CA PHE A 580 -12.66 -28.71 18.85
C PHE A 580 -13.41 -28.19 20.07
N THR A 581 -13.39 -28.93 21.16
CA THR A 581 -14.06 -28.55 22.41
C THR A 581 -13.13 -28.61 23.60
N LEU A 582 -13.41 -27.78 24.61
CA LEU A 582 -12.65 -27.69 25.86
C LEU A 582 -13.58 -27.70 27.07
N GLY A 583 -13.35 -28.63 28.00
CA GLY A 583 -14.08 -28.66 29.26
C GLY A 583 -13.58 -27.69 30.33
N LYS A 584 -12.42 -27.05 30.12
CA LYS A 584 -11.88 -26.01 30.99
C LYS A 584 -10.89 -25.15 30.21
N THR A 585 -10.70 -23.91 30.66
CA THR A 585 -9.66 -23.01 30.14
C THR A 585 -8.27 -23.66 30.27
N ALA A 586 -7.56 -23.81 29.16
CA ALA A 586 -6.27 -24.50 29.11
C ALA A 586 -5.44 -24.04 27.91
N GLN A 587 -4.13 -24.31 27.94
CA GLN A 587 -3.28 -24.21 26.74
C GLN A 587 -3.76 -25.22 25.70
N VAL A 588 -3.88 -24.79 24.44
CA VAL A 588 -4.19 -25.64 23.30
C VAL A 588 -3.12 -25.44 22.24
N THR A 589 -2.59 -26.56 21.75
CA THR A 589 -1.68 -26.57 20.61
C THR A 589 -2.30 -27.40 19.49
N VAL A 590 -2.38 -26.86 18.28
CA VAL A 590 -2.84 -27.56 17.08
C VAL A 590 -1.72 -27.51 16.06
N ASP A 591 -1.14 -28.66 15.76
CA ASP A 591 0.01 -28.82 14.87
C ASP A 591 -0.37 -29.67 13.65
N LEU A 592 0.22 -29.34 12.50
CA LEU A 592 0.11 -30.10 11.27
C LEU A 592 1.43 -30.83 10.99
N PHE A 593 1.35 -32.12 10.69
CA PHE A 593 2.49 -32.98 10.38
C PHE A 593 2.35 -33.59 8.99
N ASP A 594 3.47 -33.77 8.29
CA ASP A 594 3.51 -34.60 7.09
C ASP A 594 3.46 -36.10 7.44
N ILE A 595 3.33 -36.97 6.43
CA ILE A 595 3.27 -38.42 6.61
C ILE A 595 4.54 -39.03 7.23
N THR A 596 5.65 -38.29 7.26
CA THR A 596 6.91 -38.73 7.89
C THR A 596 6.96 -38.38 9.38
N GLY A 597 5.97 -37.63 9.88
CA GLY A 597 5.91 -37.15 11.26
C GLY A 597 6.71 -35.87 11.50
N ARG A 598 7.16 -35.18 10.44
CA ARG A 598 7.76 -33.85 10.56
C ARG A 598 6.66 -32.81 10.67
N ARG A 599 6.74 -31.92 11.66
CA ARG A 599 5.82 -30.80 11.81
C ARG A 599 6.05 -29.81 10.67
N VAL A 600 4.99 -29.50 9.95
CA VAL A 600 4.99 -28.58 8.80
C VAL A 600 4.35 -27.24 9.13
N ALA A 601 3.45 -27.19 10.13
CA ALA A 601 2.87 -25.95 10.64
C ALA A 601 2.44 -26.11 12.11
N THR A 602 2.43 -25.00 12.84
CA THR A 602 1.68 -24.84 14.10
C THR A 602 0.53 -23.90 13.78
N ILE A 603 -0.69 -24.42 13.87
CA ILE A 603 -1.94 -23.74 13.51
C ILE A 603 -2.45 -22.90 14.70
N LEU A 604 -2.27 -23.39 15.93
CA LEU A 604 -2.66 -22.71 17.15
C LEU A 604 -1.68 -23.09 18.26
N ASP A 605 -1.22 -22.14 19.07
CA ASP A 605 -0.52 -22.42 20.35
C ASP A 605 -0.81 -21.33 21.39
N ARG A 606 -2.01 -21.36 21.97
CA ARG A 606 -2.44 -20.34 22.94
C ARG A 606 -3.36 -20.89 24.01
N LYS A 607 -3.57 -20.09 25.06
CA LYS A 607 -4.53 -20.40 26.12
C LYS A 607 -5.93 -20.07 25.64
N MET A 608 -6.79 -21.08 25.59
CA MET A 608 -8.18 -20.99 25.13
C MET A 608 -9.14 -21.18 26.32
N VAL A 609 -10.30 -20.54 26.29
CA VAL A 609 -11.35 -20.69 27.32
C VAL A 609 -12.13 -22.00 27.17
N ALA A 610 -12.84 -22.44 28.21
CA ALA A 610 -13.76 -23.59 28.09
C ALA A 610 -14.87 -23.28 27.07
N GLY A 611 -15.28 -24.26 26.26
CA GLY A 611 -16.32 -24.08 25.25
C GLY A 611 -16.10 -24.88 23.96
N ASN A 612 -16.94 -24.62 22.98
CA ASN A 612 -16.75 -25.10 21.61
C ASN A 612 -15.93 -24.04 20.84
N HIS A 613 -14.98 -24.51 20.05
CA HIS A 613 -14.07 -23.67 19.28
C HIS A 613 -13.96 -24.19 17.86
N SER A 614 -13.56 -23.31 16.96
CA SER A 614 -13.29 -23.64 15.57
C SER A 614 -12.09 -22.85 15.09
N ILE A 615 -11.20 -23.49 14.33
CA ILE A 615 -10.07 -22.83 13.69
C ILE A 615 -10.24 -22.94 12.20
N ASN A 616 -10.23 -21.82 11.47
CA ASN A 616 -10.09 -21.84 10.03
C ASN A 616 -8.59 -21.88 9.69
N TYR A 617 -8.16 -22.91 8.97
CA TYR A 617 -6.77 -23.05 8.54
C TYR A 617 -6.72 -22.99 7.02
N GLN A 618 -6.02 -22.00 6.49
CA GLN A 618 -5.70 -21.88 5.07
C GLN A 618 -4.29 -22.43 4.82
N ALA A 619 -4.18 -23.49 4.02
CA ALA A 619 -2.89 -24.05 3.66
C ALA A 619 -2.11 -23.07 2.76
N PRO A 620 -0.85 -22.74 3.10
CA PRO A 620 -0.05 -21.86 2.26
C PRO A 620 0.23 -22.52 0.91
N SER A 621 0.41 -21.70 -0.13
CA SER A 621 0.71 -22.16 -1.50
C SER A 621 1.98 -23.02 -1.59
N THR A 622 2.88 -22.94 -0.61
CA THR A 622 4.10 -23.74 -0.48
C THR A 622 3.84 -25.18 0.01
N LEU A 623 2.70 -25.47 0.65
CA LEU A 623 2.38 -26.79 1.19
C LEU A 623 1.87 -27.71 0.08
N ALA A 624 2.56 -28.81 -0.21
CA ALA A 624 2.21 -29.70 -1.34
C ALA A 624 0.82 -30.38 -1.18
N ALA A 625 0.12 -30.66 -2.28
CA ALA A 625 -1.08 -31.50 -2.23
C ALA A 625 -0.73 -32.88 -1.67
N GLY A 626 -1.54 -33.39 -0.74
CA GLY A 626 -1.21 -34.64 -0.07
C GLY A 626 -1.92 -34.86 1.25
N VAL A 627 -1.54 -35.96 1.90
CA VAL A 627 -2.08 -36.35 3.21
C VAL A 627 -1.25 -35.71 4.32
N TYR A 628 -1.94 -35.09 5.27
CA TYR A 628 -1.37 -34.54 6.49
C TYR A 628 -2.03 -35.15 7.73
N LEU A 629 -1.32 -35.10 8.85
CA LEU A 629 -1.82 -35.47 10.17
C LEU A 629 -1.96 -34.21 11.01
N LEU A 630 -3.19 -33.87 11.35
CA LEU A 630 -3.49 -32.83 12.32
C LEU A 630 -3.40 -33.44 13.72
N ARG A 631 -2.71 -32.78 14.65
CA ARG A 631 -2.67 -33.13 16.07
C ARG A 631 -3.10 -31.93 16.89
N ALA A 632 -4.15 -32.08 17.66
CA ALA A 632 -4.59 -31.09 18.63
C ALA A 632 -4.33 -31.61 20.05
N GLU A 633 -3.77 -30.79 20.92
CA GLU A 633 -3.36 -31.14 22.28
C GLU A 633 -3.84 -30.09 23.29
N SER A 634 -4.39 -30.55 24.42
CA SER A 634 -4.68 -29.71 25.57
C SER A 634 -4.58 -30.48 26.88
N SER A 635 -4.00 -29.87 27.92
CA SER A 635 -3.90 -30.44 29.27
C SER A 635 -3.36 -31.90 29.28
N GLY A 636 -2.36 -32.19 28.44
CA GLY A 636 -1.72 -33.50 28.32
C GLY A 636 -2.54 -34.57 27.58
N HIS A 637 -3.70 -34.21 27.01
CA HIS A 637 -4.48 -35.08 26.12
C HIS A 637 -4.32 -34.59 24.69
N PHE A 638 -4.06 -35.49 23.75
CA PHE A 638 -4.01 -35.15 22.33
C PHE A 638 -4.91 -36.06 21.50
N GLN A 639 -5.45 -35.52 20.42
CA GLN A 639 -6.18 -36.26 19.39
C GLN A 639 -5.59 -35.94 18.02
N THR A 640 -5.68 -36.90 17.10
CA THR A 640 -5.18 -36.72 15.74
C THR A 640 -6.26 -37.05 14.72
N GLN A 641 -6.22 -36.36 13.58
CA GLN A 641 -7.04 -36.69 12.43
C GLN A 641 -6.25 -36.51 11.14
N LYS A 642 -6.70 -37.20 10.09
CA LYS A 642 -6.10 -37.13 8.76
C LYS A 642 -6.73 -35.98 7.98
N LEU A 643 -5.92 -35.11 7.38
CA LEU A 643 -6.36 -34.12 6.41
C LEU A 643 -5.85 -34.48 5.01
N LEU A 644 -6.64 -34.19 3.99
CA LEU A 644 -6.25 -34.34 2.59
C LEU A 644 -6.33 -32.99 1.89
N LEU A 645 -5.17 -32.37 1.63
CA LEU A 645 -5.07 -31.14 0.85
C LEU A 645 -5.12 -31.49 -0.65
N LEU A 646 -6.08 -30.91 -1.35
CA LEU A 646 -6.14 -30.90 -2.82
C LEU A 646 -5.56 -29.56 -3.30
N LYS A 647 -4.91 -29.57 -4.45
CA LYS A 647 -4.55 -28.36 -5.20
C LYS A 647 -5.18 -28.42 -6.56
#